data_AF-A0A7X9FM97-F1
#
_entry.id   AF-A0A7X9FM97-F1
#
_cell.length_a   1.000
_cell.length_b   1.000
_cell.length_c   1.000
_cell.angle_alpha   90.00
_cell.angle_beta   90.00
_cell.angle_gamma   90.00
#
_symmetry.space_group_name_H-M   'P 1'
#
loop_
_entity.id
_entity.type
_entity.pdbx_description
1 polymer ?
#
loop_
_entity_poly.entity_id
_entity_poly.type
_entity_poly.pdbx_seq_one_letter_code
_entity_poly.pdbx_strand_id
1 'polypeptide(L)'
;MIRKPPTQPGLPFESGGGPSSRFLFDPADHALLRIVNDVLGRKKFPGLRRLLAAYLHPHGIKEMAAPRELRIAYAIVHLLGSLEAGMAGDRIKALRSLRDEVLVSAESELEKNTARLLLQIIKELVRQRDDPVRQLELAHDFRAASSGRPRVVRRGLADYHLLEMPEEWNQLAFDDHVHDANTKGRKSPTHLIMDAWIKGIRRLTVIHNHFVRPEVAAELLQAARIMGISVRIGLEYRTRHAGGYLKMIWIPKGFSEIDEYLEFLTKPEVGGFLRQGREAAQFQKRYVMEALEAFNATHRPAIAAETGVDLEALRPEAFTAFVGAGQASLMHLGRFIHNAVQAPLQDKARSLLAEGADPDGPELSDAFAHMDRLSPEYIIETYLTPEKNPGLRNPDVPCDDPDCPSILRLSPCELIERVHEFHTLSRFVLTLDGHGPEDALILLSECRGAITHVEIFNLHDFEVDPCRYQAEIIELVSVVNSGNPVKIKKFVRRVMRRVEERGGPRAEETLARLRGVLDNMAGLMGYYKTAPLRACLGTDSTGQSCRHHGMGLVVKDTLPRRAVRHLEHPHGHQRRALPVGVEVEPSVAYHTSRDDTPLARRAARLTFYSPLFRHMGLKPRLTWSRRRYFQATPETANIYTLGGIQPPSGVSFKKKLLDGPRSPRFSWRYARSSFKNSLKILAGFVPAAISLAMTKDWWVLCWFGPLIWFGITGFRNVIQSVLGSGGLRRSPVLSWNEYVSFSRLADSLMYTGFSVPLLDYAVKTLFLDQGLGITAQTNPVALYTVIAAVNGIYIATHNALRGLPRRAVTGNLFRSALSIPLAIGLNSLLTALLGLAGVADAAAVMQQWAAIISKLCSDGVAGFIEGLADRAKYIAMRLRDYKTKSKKLYDTYSLLELRFPQKDVESLLESPQELSESLSADKADLEKILYVNALDLLYFWMYQPRARTVLRLLIPGMSQDERRAFLLSQYVLRREYEISRLFLDGLVGKNFARALSFYLSHYQGYLDELQKLAGESPMSPPQDWEAPPPAEEAQDQP
;
A
#
# COMPACT_ATOMS: atom_id res chain seq x y z
N MET A 1 6.58 -10.38 -56.40
CA MET A 1 7.77 -10.27 -55.52
C MET A 1 7.46 -9.30 -54.40
N ILE A 2 7.05 -9.81 -53.24
CA ILE A 2 6.58 -9.01 -52.10
C ILE A 2 7.78 -8.68 -51.22
N ARG A 3 8.09 -7.38 -51.10
CA ARG A 3 9.17 -6.85 -50.26
C ARG A 3 8.92 -7.19 -48.79
N LYS A 4 9.91 -7.81 -48.13
CA LYS A 4 9.96 -7.99 -46.67
C LYS A 4 9.88 -6.62 -45.98
N PRO A 5 9.15 -6.51 -44.86
CA PRO A 5 9.17 -5.30 -44.04
C PRO A 5 10.54 -5.13 -43.35
N PRO A 6 10.94 -3.90 -43.02
CA PRO A 6 12.24 -3.64 -42.40
C PRO A 6 12.27 -4.23 -40.99
N THR A 7 13.30 -5.02 -40.71
CA THR A 7 13.67 -5.50 -39.38
C THR A 7 13.89 -4.32 -38.44
N GLN A 8 13.15 -4.30 -37.32
CA GLN A 8 13.38 -3.36 -36.22
C GLN A 8 14.79 -3.53 -35.64
N PRO A 9 15.45 -2.46 -35.17
CA PRO A 9 16.75 -2.57 -34.52
C PRO A 9 16.62 -3.39 -33.23
N GLY A 10 17.31 -4.52 -33.17
CA GLY A 10 17.38 -5.37 -31.99
C GLY A 10 18.04 -4.65 -30.83
N LEU A 11 17.54 -4.87 -29.62
CA LEU A 11 18.27 -4.53 -28.39
C LEU A 11 19.59 -5.32 -28.34
N PRO A 12 20.67 -4.77 -27.77
CA PRO A 12 22.03 -5.33 -27.82
C PRO A 12 22.22 -6.64 -27.03
N PHE A 13 21.15 -7.29 -26.54
CA PHE A 13 21.24 -8.47 -25.68
C PHE A 13 20.84 -9.80 -26.35
N GLU A 14 20.30 -9.81 -27.57
CA GLU A 14 19.99 -11.09 -28.24
C GLU A 14 21.19 -11.76 -28.92
N SER A 15 22.32 -11.07 -29.09
CA SER A 15 23.48 -11.60 -29.84
C SER A 15 24.82 -11.65 -29.08
N GLY A 16 24.87 -11.35 -27.77
CA GLY A 16 26.15 -11.22 -27.04
C GLY A 16 26.23 -11.80 -25.63
N GLY A 17 25.29 -12.62 -25.19
CA GLY A 17 25.29 -13.18 -23.82
C GLY A 17 26.04 -14.51 -23.72
N GLY A 18 27.07 -14.59 -22.87
CA GLY A 18 27.75 -15.85 -22.53
C GLY A 18 26.80 -16.97 -22.02
N PRO A 19 27.29 -18.21 -21.84
CA PRO A 19 26.46 -19.40 -21.55
C PRO A 19 25.55 -19.26 -20.31
N SER A 20 25.91 -18.40 -19.37
CA SER A 20 25.15 -18.07 -18.14
C SER A 20 23.79 -17.42 -18.41
N SER A 21 23.63 -16.71 -19.54
CA SER A 21 22.40 -15.97 -19.88
C SER A 21 21.20 -16.87 -20.15
N ARG A 22 21.41 -18.13 -20.56
CA ARG A 22 20.34 -19.09 -20.85
C ARG A 22 19.61 -19.62 -19.61
N PHE A 23 20.23 -19.50 -18.42
CA PHE A 23 19.73 -20.05 -17.16
C PHE A 23 19.13 -19.01 -16.21
N LEU A 24 19.24 -17.71 -16.54
CA LEU A 24 18.76 -16.59 -15.72
C LEU A 24 17.53 -15.95 -16.36
N PHE A 25 16.62 -15.49 -15.51
CA PHE A 25 15.37 -14.80 -15.86
C PHE A 25 14.40 -15.64 -16.71
N ASP A 26 13.10 -15.37 -16.54
CA ASP A 26 12.08 -15.98 -17.37
C ASP A 26 11.81 -15.09 -18.61
N PRO A 27 11.34 -15.66 -19.74
CA PRO A 27 10.93 -14.85 -20.91
C PRO A 27 9.88 -13.78 -20.57
N ALA A 28 9.05 -14.03 -19.56
CA ALA A 28 8.06 -13.07 -19.07
C ALA A 28 8.67 -11.90 -18.28
N ASP A 29 9.87 -12.06 -17.68
CA ASP A 29 10.59 -10.95 -17.04
C ASP A 29 11.04 -9.94 -18.12
N HIS A 30 11.59 -10.44 -19.22
CA HIS A 30 11.96 -9.62 -20.39
C HIS A 30 10.76 -8.96 -21.06
N ALA A 31 9.63 -9.66 -21.16
CA ALA A 31 8.40 -9.10 -21.71
C ALA A 31 7.86 -7.93 -20.85
N LEU A 32 7.86 -8.10 -19.52
CA LEU A 32 7.50 -7.03 -18.58
C LEU A 32 8.43 -5.82 -18.73
N LEU A 33 9.75 -6.05 -18.74
CA LEU A 33 10.72 -4.97 -18.86
C LEU A 33 10.58 -4.20 -20.17
N ARG A 34 10.42 -4.91 -21.30
CA ARG A 34 10.21 -4.30 -22.61
C ARG A 34 9.02 -3.35 -22.59
N ILE A 35 7.91 -3.78 -21.99
CA ILE A 35 6.71 -2.97 -21.90
C ILE A 35 6.92 -1.74 -21.02
N VAL A 36 7.58 -1.90 -19.87
CA VAL A 36 7.89 -0.73 -19.02
C VAL A 36 8.76 0.27 -19.78
N ASN A 37 9.83 -0.19 -20.44
CA ASN A 37 10.72 0.67 -21.21
C ASN A 37 10.04 1.29 -22.44
N ASP A 38 9.15 0.55 -23.11
CA ASP A 38 8.33 1.07 -24.22
C ASP A 38 7.41 2.20 -23.75
N VAL A 39 6.78 2.05 -22.58
CA VAL A 39 5.89 3.08 -22.00
C VAL A 39 6.70 4.28 -21.50
N LEU A 40 7.87 4.07 -20.88
CA LEU A 40 8.78 5.15 -20.48
C LEU A 40 9.39 5.90 -21.68
N GLY A 41 9.62 5.21 -22.80
CA GLY A 41 10.22 5.76 -24.01
C GLY A 41 9.24 6.51 -24.92
N ARG A 42 7.93 6.25 -24.83
CA ARG A 42 6.92 6.85 -25.72
C ARG A 42 5.94 7.75 -24.96
N LYS A 43 5.89 9.03 -25.33
CA LYS A 43 5.00 10.03 -24.70
C LYS A 43 3.48 9.73 -24.81
N LYS A 44 3.02 8.86 -25.73
CA LYS A 44 1.58 8.53 -25.89
C LYS A 44 1.33 7.09 -26.37
N PHE A 45 0.63 6.29 -25.56
CA PHE A 45 -0.03 5.04 -25.99
C PHE A 45 -1.56 5.20 -25.87
N PRO A 46 -2.28 5.54 -26.95
CA PRO A 46 -3.73 5.73 -26.90
C PRO A 46 -4.51 4.46 -26.50
N GLY A 47 -4.04 3.28 -26.95
CA GLY A 47 -4.74 2.00 -26.72
C GLY A 47 -4.66 1.45 -25.30
N LEU A 48 -3.56 1.66 -24.57
CA LEU A 48 -3.47 1.23 -23.16
C LEU A 48 -4.15 2.20 -22.19
N ARG A 49 -4.28 3.49 -22.53
CA ARG A 49 -5.02 4.47 -21.72
C ARG A 49 -6.47 4.03 -21.50
N ARG A 50 -7.03 3.35 -22.51
CA ARG A 50 -8.39 2.79 -22.50
C ARG A 50 -8.49 1.46 -21.74
N LEU A 51 -7.42 0.65 -21.66
CA LEU A 51 -7.33 -0.55 -20.80
C LEU A 51 -7.49 -0.25 -19.30
N LEU A 52 -7.11 0.96 -18.88
CA LEU A 52 -7.29 1.45 -17.51
C LEU A 52 -8.60 2.22 -17.32
N ALA A 53 -9.53 2.17 -18.29
CA ALA A 53 -10.83 2.84 -18.19
C ALA A 53 -11.48 2.54 -16.83
N ALA A 54 -12.02 3.59 -16.21
CA ALA A 54 -12.39 3.65 -14.79
C ALA A 54 -13.46 2.63 -14.33
N TYR A 55 -13.97 1.81 -15.25
CA TYR A 55 -15.11 0.94 -15.04
C TYR A 55 -14.80 -0.56 -15.17
N LEU A 56 -13.70 -0.95 -15.83
CA LEU A 56 -13.33 -2.36 -15.99
C LEU A 56 -12.76 -2.96 -14.69
N HIS A 57 -13.29 -4.09 -14.25
CA HIS A 57 -12.84 -4.80 -13.05
C HIS A 57 -11.45 -5.43 -13.26
N PRO A 58 -10.54 -5.41 -12.27
CA PRO A 58 -9.26 -6.13 -12.30
C PRO A 58 -9.35 -7.59 -12.75
N HIS A 59 -10.30 -8.35 -12.18
CA HIS A 59 -10.61 -9.74 -12.57
C HIS A 59 -11.65 -9.86 -13.72
N GLY A 60 -11.88 -8.77 -14.45
CA GLY A 60 -12.88 -8.64 -15.51
C GLY A 60 -12.34 -8.97 -16.90
N ILE A 61 -13.10 -8.62 -17.93
CA ILE A 61 -12.80 -9.00 -19.34
C ILE A 61 -11.42 -8.55 -19.83
N LYS A 62 -10.84 -7.51 -19.21
CA LYS A 62 -9.49 -7.02 -19.52
C LYS A 62 -8.37 -8.03 -19.23
N GLU A 63 -8.61 -9.07 -18.42
CA GLU A 63 -7.66 -10.17 -18.25
C GLU A 63 -7.37 -10.92 -19.56
N MET A 64 -8.32 -10.91 -20.49
CA MET A 64 -8.13 -11.52 -21.81
C MET A 64 -7.16 -10.74 -22.71
N ALA A 65 -6.98 -9.44 -22.46
CA ALA A 65 -6.16 -8.57 -23.30
C ALA A 65 -4.74 -8.37 -22.76
N ALA A 66 -4.57 -8.34 -21.44
CA ALA A 66 -3.26 -8.22 -20.81
C ALA A 66 -3.20 -8.96 -19.48
N PRO A 67 -2.11 -9.70 -19.19
CA PRO A 67 -1.88 -10.28 -17.87
C PRO A 67 -1.75 -9.19 -16.80
N ARG A 68 -2.09 -9.57 -15.57
CA ARG A 68 -2.17 -8.71 -14.40
C ARG A 68 -0.92 -7.86 -14.18
N GLU A 69 0.25 -8.48 -14.25
CA GLU A 69 1.53 -7.83 -13.99
C GLU A 69 1.76 -6.63 -14.92
N LEU A 70 1.34 -6.75 -16.18
CA LEU A 70 1.47 -5.69 -17.17
C LEU A 70 0.47 -4.54 -16.91
N ARG A 71 -0.74 -4.86 -16.44
CA ARG A 71 -1.73 -3.82 -16.11
C ARG A 71 -1.29 -2.97 -14.93
N ILE A 72 -0.75 -3.60 -13.88
CA ILE A 72 -0.18 -2.90 -12.72
C ILE A 72 0.99 -2.02 -13.16
N ALA A 73 1.94 -2.58 -13.93
CA ALA A 73 3.08 -1.83 -14.45
C ALA A 73 2.64 -0.60 -15.26
N TYR A 74 1.67 -0.78 -16.15
CA TYR A 74 1.13 0.32 -16.95
C TYR A 74 0.46 1.41 -16.09
N ALA A 75 -0.34 1.03 -15.09
CA ALA A 75 -0.99 1.99 -14.20
C ALA A 75 0.01 2.85 -13.42
N ILE A 76 1.12 2.27 -12.97
CA ILE A 76 2.17 3.02 -12.27
C ILE A 76 2.96 3.91 -13.22
N VAL A 77 3.37 3.39 -14.38
CA VAL A 77 4.13 4.21 -15.34
C VAL A 77 3.27 5.37 -15.84
N HIS A 78 1.97 5.19 -16.04
CA HIS A 78 1.06 6.28 -16.38
C HIS A 78 0.96 7.32 -15.25
N LEU A 79 0.83 6.88 -13.99
CA LEU A 79 0.84 7.76 -12.83
C LEU A 79 2.14 8.57 -12.72
N LEU A 80 3.30 7.90 -12.85
CA LEU A 80 4.62 8.54 -12.84
C LEU A 80 4.87 9.41 -14.09
N GLY A 81 4.33 9.03 -15.24
CA GLY A 81 4.43 9.82 -16.48
C GLY A 81 3.57 11.08 -16.46
N SER A 82 2.58 11.17 -15.58
CA SER A 82 1.69 12.32 -15.40
C SER A 82 2.19 13.33 -14.35
N LEU A 83 3.52 13.36 -14.12
CA LEU A 83 4.20 14.29 -13.20
C LEU A 83 4.16 15.76 -13.64
N GLU A 84 3.86 16.04 -14.91
CA GLU A 84 3.78 17.41 -15.42
C GLU A 84 2.64 18.24 -14.79
N ALA A 85 2.86 19.55 -14.66
CA ALA A 85 1.85 20.50 -14.20
C ALA A 85 0.60 20.48 -15.11
N GLY A 86 -0.59 20.61 -14.52
CA GLY A 86 -1.87 20.59 -15.25
C GLY A 86 -2.50 19.21 -15.48
N MET A 87 -1.81 18.11 -15.16
CA MET A 87 -2.30 16.73 -15.39
C MET A 87 -3.01 16.10 -14.18
N ALA A 88 -3.58 16.90 -13.26
CA ALA A 88 -4.17 16.40 -12.01
C ALA A 88 -5.31 15.40 -12.22
N GLY A 89 -6.22 15.67 -13.16
CA GLY A 89 -7.32 14.75 -13.49
C GLY A 89 -6.82 13.39 -14.03
N ASP A 90 -5.76 13.41 -14.84
CA ASP A 90 -5.14 12.18 -15.36
C ASP A 90 -4.42 11.40 -14.25
N ARG A 91 -3.72 12.09 -13.32
CA ARG A 91 -3.12 11.50 -12.12
C ARG A 91 -4.13 10.79 -11.24
N ILE A 92 -5.26 11.44 -10.95
CA ILE A 92 -6.33 10.87 -10.11
C ILE A 92 -6.95 9.63 -10.75
N LYS A 93 -7.21 9.66 -12.07
CA LYS A 93 -7.69 8.50 -12.82
C LYS A 93 -6.67 7.35 -12.78
N ALA A 94 -5.39 7.65 -12.98
CA ALA A 94 -4.31 6.67 -12.90
C ALA A 94 -4.21 6.03 -11.51
N LEU A 95 -4.29 6.85 -10.45
CA LEU A 95 -4.23 6.38 -9.06
C LEU A 95 -5.42 5.47 -8.72
N ARG A 96 -6.65 5.79 -9.16
CA ARG A 96 -7.82 4.91 -8.99
C ARG A 96 -7.59 3.55 -9.64
N SER A 97 -7.17 3.57 -10.90
CA SER A 97 -6.92 2.35 -11.66
C SER A 97 -5.82 1.50 -11.02
N LEU A 98 -4.74 2.15 -10.59
CA LEU A 98 -3.64 1.52 -9.89
C LEU A 98 -4.08 0.87 -8.57
N ARG A 99 -4.81 1.61 -7.74
CA ARG A 99 -5.34 1.10 -6.47
C ARG A 99 -6.19 -0.14 -6.70
N ASP A 100 -7.13 -0.08 -7.65
CA ASP A 100 -8.04 -1.18 -7.93
C ASP A 100 -7.26 -2.39 -8.43
N GLU A 101 -6.30 -2.21 -9.35
CA GLU A 101 -5.44 -3.30 -9.84
C GLU A 101 -4.56 -3.89 -8.75
N VAL A 102 -4.07 -3.11 -7.78
CA VAL A 102 -3.09 -3.61 -6.80
C VAL A 102 -3.76 -4.19 -5.56
N LEU A 103 -4.88 -3.62 -5.10
CA LEU A 103 -5.60 -4.10 -3.90
C LEU A 103 -6.49 -5.32 -4.16
N VAL A 104 -7.15 -5.38 -5.32
CA VAL A 104 -8.07 -6.49 -5.64
C VAL A 104 -7.31 -7.75 -6.08
N SER A 105 -6.09 -7.57 -6.58
CA SER A 105 -5.31 -8.63 -7.23
C SER A 105 -4.53 -9.57 -6.32
N ALA A 106 -4.30 -9.21 -5.06
CA ALA A 106 -3.45 -10.01 -4.19
C ALA A 106 -4.23 -11.21 -3.63
N GLU A 107 -3.95 -12.41 -4.13
CA GLU A 107 -4.66 -13.61 -3.70
C GLU A 107 -4.13 -14.22 -2.38
N SER A 108 -3.71 -13.42 -1.40
CA SER A 108 -2.96 -13.91 -0.24
C SER A 108 -3.49 -13.41 1.09
N GLU A 109 -3.04 -14.01 2.19
CA GLU A 109 -3.31 -13.48 3.55
C GLU A 109 -2.63 -12.11 3.80
N LEU A 110 -1.75 -11.64 2.91
CA LEU A 110 -1.02 -10.37 3.03
C LEU A 110 -1.34 -9.41 1.88
N GLU A 111 -2.63 -9.18 1.60
CA GLU A 111 -3.08 -8.42 0.43
C GLU A 111 -2.47 -7.01 0.37
N LYS A 112 -2.61 -6.23 1.44
CA LYS A 112 -2.16 -4.83 1.50
C LYS A 112 -0.63 -4.75 1.51
N ASN A 113 0.04 -5.65 2.23
CA ASN A 113 1.50 -5.68 2.25
C ASN A 113 2.10 -6.10 0.90
N THR A 114 1.46 -7.05 0.19
CA THR A 114 1.84 -7.42 -1.18
C THR A 114 1.71 -6.23 -2.12
N ALA A 115 0.58 -5.54 -2.03
CA ALA A 115 0.29 -4.35 -2.80
C ALA A 115 1.35 -3.25 -2.59
N ARG A 116 1.70 -2.94 -1.34
CA ARG A 116 2.77 -1.97 -1.01
C ARG A 116 4.11 -2.35 -1.61
N LEU A 117 4.48 -3.64 -1.53
CA LEU A 117 5.73 -4.14 -2.11
C LEU A 117 5.75 -3.98 -3.64
N LEU A 118 4.66 -4.35 -4.32
CA LEU A 118 4.55 -4.23 -5.78
C LEU A 118 4.74 -2.78 -6.26
N LEU A 119 4.11 -1.82 -5.56
CA LEU A 119 4.28 -0.39 -5.85
C LEU A 119 5.73 0.07 -5.66
N GLN A 120 6.38 -0.39 -4.58
CA GLN A 120 7.76 -0.03 -4.30
C GLN A 120 8.73 -0.61 -5.33
N ILE A 121 8.54 -1.86 -5.77
CA ILE A 121 9.39 -2.49 -6.79
C ILE A 121 9.32 -1.73 -8.12
N ILE A 122 8.11 -1.36 -8.58
CA ILE A 122 7.98 -0.64 -9.85
C ILE A 122 8.57 0.76 -9.77
N LYS A 123 8.42 1.44 -8.63
CA LYS A 123 9.08 2.74 -8.40
C LYS A 123 10.60 2.63 -8.56
N GLU A 124 11.20 1.58 -8.00
CA GLU A 124 12.63 1.32 -8.20
C GLU A 124 12.95 0.91 -9.64
N LEU A 125 12.08 0.15 -10.31
CA LEU A 125 12.28 -0.26 -11.70
C LEU A 125 12.33 0.96 -12.65
N VAL A 126 11.49 1.97 -12.41
CA VAL A 126 11.52 3.24 -13.13
C VAL A 126 12.75 4.07 -12.77
N ARG A 127 13.19 4.03 -11.51
CA ARG A 127 14.39 4.76 -11.04
C ARG A 127 15.69 4.21 -11.64
N GLN A 128 15.76 2.91 -11.92
CA GLN A 128 16.96 2.22 -12.42
C GLN A 128 17.00 2.11 -13.96
N ARG A 129 16.48 3.11 -14.68
CA ARG A 129 16.39 3.08 -16.16
C ARG A 129 17.74 2.84 -16.86
N ASP A 130 18.81 3.30 -16.25
CA ASP A 130 20.16 3.24 -16.82
C ASP A 130 20.92 1.94 -16.44
N ASP A 131 20.31 1.04 -15.65
CA ASP A 131 20.86 -0.27 -15.27
C ASP A 131 19.93 -1.41 -15.73
N PRO A 132 20.07 -1.90 -16.97
CA PRO A 132 19.15 -2.90 -17.54
C PRO A 132 19.20 -4.24 -16.81
N VAL A 133 20.34 -4.63 -16.22
CA VAL A 133 20.44 -5.85 -15.42
C VAL A 133 19.63 -5.71 -14.15
N ARG A 134 19.75 -4.58 -13.44
CA ARG A 134 18.94 -4.32 -12.26
C ARG A 134 17.46 -4.20 -12.58
N GLN A 135 17.09 -3.64 -13.73
CA GLN A 135 15.69 -3.62 -14.15
C GLN A 135 15.13 -5.03 -14.38
N LEU A 136 15.92 -5.97 -14.92
CA LEU A 136 15.51 -7.37 -15.05
C LEU A 136 15.34 -8.07 -13.68
N GLU A 137 16.25 -7.82 -12.74
CA GLU A 137 16.11 -8.30 -11.35
C GLU A 137 14.81 -7.80 -10.71
N LEU A 138 14.51 -6.52 -10.88
CA LEU A 138 13.29 -5.90 -10.35
C LEU A 138 12.03 -6.44 -11.05
N ALA A 139 12.08 -6.70 -12.36
CA ALA A 139 10.99 -7.33 -13.09
C ALA A 139 10.72 -8.76 -12.57
N HIS A 140 11.77 -9.52 -12.29
CA HIS A 140 11.66 -10.84 -11.68
C HIS A 140 11.06 -10.77 -10.26
N ASP A 141 11.58 -9.88 -9.42
CA ASP A 141 11.09 -9.67 -8.05
C ASP A 141 9.62 -9.22 -8.04
N PHE A 142 9.21 -8.39 -9.00
CA PHE A 142 7.82 -7.98 -9.19
C PHE A 142 6.90 -9.18 -9.46
N ARG A 143 7.27 -10.04 -10.41
CA ARG A 143 6.52 -11.27 -10.73
C ARG A 143 6.50 -12.26 -9.56
N ALA A 144 7.60 -12.37 -8.82
CA ALA A 144 7.65 -13.19 -7.63
C ALA A 144 6.71 -12.65 -6.53
N ALA A 145 6.71 -11.34 -6.30
CA ALA A 145 5.86 -10.67 -5.32
C ALA A 145 4.37 -10.73 -5.69
N SER A 146 4.00 -10.71 -6.98
CA SER A 146 2.60 -10.77 -7.43
C SER A 146 1.90 -12.07 -7.05
N SER A 147 2.66 -13.11 -6.69
CA SER A 147 2.11 -14.37 -6.13
C SER A 147 1.51 -14.21 -4.73
N GLY A 148 1.84 -13.13 -4.01
CA GLY A 148 1.40 -12.88 -2.64
C GLY A 148 1.93 -13.89 -1.60
N ARG A 149 2.94 -14.71 -1.94
CA ARG A 149 3.52 -15.69 -1.01
C ARG A 149 4.11 -14.96 0.21
N PRO A 150 3.68 -15.25 1.45
CA PRO A 150 4.08 -14.47 2.61
C PRO A 150 5.60 -14.35 2.84
N ARG A 151 6.37 -15.35 2.43
CA ARG A 151 7.84 -15.33 2.52
C ARG A 151 8.48 -14.35 1.54
N VAL A 152 8.00 -14.35 0.30
CA VAL A 152 8.48 -13.45 -0.75
C VAL A 152 8.12 -12.02 -0.39
N VAL A 153 6.88 -11.80 0.03
CA VAL A 153 6.39 -10.48 0.44
C VAL A 153 7.18 -9.95 1.62
N ARG A 154 7.33 -10.71 2.71
CA ARG A 154 8.09 -10.27 3.89
C ARG A 154 9.56 -10.00 3.60
N ARG A 155 10.21 -10.85 2.79
CA ARG A 155 11.58 -10.61 2.35
C ARG A 155 11.67 -9.33 1.54
N GLY A 156 10.78 -9.14 0.55
CA GLY A 156 10.73 -7.92 -0.25
C GLY A 156 10.50 -6.67 0.60
N LEU A 157 9.58 -6.72 1.57
CA LEU A 157 9.38 -5.62 2.52
C LEU A 157 10.68 -5.29 3.27
N ALA A 158 11.42 -6.31 3.73
CA ALA A 158 12.71 -6.11 4.38
C ALA A 158 13.77 -5.54 3.42
N ASP A 159 13.88 -6.06 2.20
CA ASP A 159 14.81 -5.60 1.15
C ASP A 159 14.60 -4.11 0.82
N TYR A 160 13.37 -3.59 0.94
CA TYR A 160 13.02 -2.18 0.74
C TYR A 160 12.77 -1.40 2.03
N HIS A 161 13.17 -1.94 3.18
CA HIS A 161 13.02 -1.29 4.49
C HIS A 161 11.58 -0.83 4.82
N LEU A 162 10.57 -1.57 4.34
CA LEU A 162 9.17 -1.38 4.69
C LEU A 162 8.78 -2.27 5.88
N LEU A 163 8.04 -1.73 6.84
CA LEU A 163 7.47 -2.52 7.94
C LEU A 163 6.26 -3.34 7.46
N GLU A 164 6.12 -4.58 7.95
CA GLU A 164 4.88 -5.36 7.82
C GLU A 164 3.78 -4.66 8.64
N MET A 165 2.74 -4.17 7.95
CA MET A 165 1.56 -3.54 8.58
C MET A 165 0.48 -4.59 8.86
N PRO A 166 -0.42 -4.39 9.84
CA PRO A 166 -1.55 -5.30 10.02
C PRO A 166 -2.50 -5.23 8.80
N GLU A 167 -3.04 -6.37 8.38
CA GLU A 167 -3.93 -6.45 7.21
C GLU A 167 -5.32 -5.90 7.52
N GLU A 168 -5.73 -5.90 8.79
CA GLU A 168 -6.88 -5.16 9.30
C GLU A 168 -6.73 -3.64 9.07
N TRP A 169 -5.49 -3.18 8.86
CA TRP A 169 -5.14 -1.79 8.59
C TRP A 169 -5.62 -0.85 9.70
N ASN A 170 -5.38 -1.27 10.94
CA ASN A 170 -5.79 -0.58 12.16
C ASN A 170 -4.62 0.08 12.90
N GLN A 171 -3.38 -0.02 12.42
CA GLN A 171 -2.20 0.57 13.04
C GLN A 171 -2.30 2.09 13.25
N LEU A 172 -1.55 2.61 14.22
CA LEU A 172 -1.33 4.04 14.40
C LEU A 172 -0.07 4.45 13.65
N ALA A 173 -0.23 4.78 12.37
CA ALA A 173 0.81 5.34 11.52
C ALA A 173 0.32 6.68 10.95
N PHE A 174 1.08 7.75 11.16
CA PHE A 174 0.62 9.11 10.90
C PHE A 174 1.78 10.07 10.65
N ASP A 175 1.45 11.27 10.17
CA ASP A 175 2.34 12.42 10.17
C ASP A 175 1.48 13.69 10.22
N ASP A 176 1.63 14.50 11.27
CA ASP A 176 0.77 15.66 11.49
C ASP A 176 1.36 16.96 10.90
N HIS A 177 2.52 16.91 10.22
CA HIS A 177 3.12 18.05 9.51
C HIS A 177 4.00 17.60 8.33
N VAL A 178 3.51 17.74 7.10
CA VAL A 178 4.28 17.45 5.87
C VAL A 178 4.00 18.44 4.76
N HIS A 179 4.90 18.51 3.79
CA HIS A 179 4.76 19.39 2.62
C HIS A 179 4.72 18.63 1.29
N ASP A 180 3.93 19.16 0.35
CA ASP A 180 3.87 18.71 -1.03
C ASP A 180 4.60 19.68 -1.97
N ALA A 181 4.58 19.39 -3.27
CA ALA A 181 5.22 20.22 -4.31
C ALA A 181 4.58 21.60 -4.52
N ASN A 182 3.44 21.90 -3.90
CA ASN A 182 2.83 23.23 -3.97
C ASN A 182 3.43 24.19 -2.93
N THR A 183 4.17 23.67 -1.95
CA THR A 183 5.00 24.44 -1.01
C THR A 183 6.47 24.04 -1.16
N LYS A 184 7.15 23.56 -0.10
CA LYS A 184 8.59 23.21 -0.09
C LYS A 184 8.87 21.73 -0.37
N GLY A 185 7.83 20.90 -0.53
CA GLY A 185 7.96 19.47 -0.81
C GLY A 185 8.35 19.16 -2.26
N ARG A 186 8.71 17.90 -2.56
CA ARG A 186 9.10 17.48 -3.93
C ARG A 186 8.00 16.76 -4.71
N LYS A 187 6.97 16.24 -4.03
CA LYS A 187 5.98 15.33 -4.62
C LYS A 187 4.67 16.03 -4.83
N SER A 188 4.04 15.82 -5.99
CA SER A 188 2.66 16.27 -6.20
C SER A 188 1.72 15.66 -5.15
N PRO A 189 0.54 16.25 -4.87
CA PRO A 189 -0.41 15.71 -3.90
C PRO A 189 -0.69 14.21 -4.11
N THR A 190 -0.97 13.80 -5.35
CA THR A 190 -1.23 12.39 -5.69
C THR A 190 -0.03 11.48 -5.34
N HIS A 191 1.20 11.89 -5.67
CA HIS A 191 2.40 11.13 -5.38
C HIS A 191 2.71 11.07 -3.88
N LEU A 192 2.46 12.15 -3.15
CA LEU A 192 2.62 12.21 -1.70
C LEU A 192 1.71 11.16 -1.02
N ILE A 193 0.43 11.12 -1.40
CA ILE A 193 -0.54 10.16 -0.87
C ILE A 193 -0.17 8.71 -1.21
N MET A 194 0.26 8.45 -2.45
CA MET A 194 0.74 7.12 -2.83
C MET A 194 1.95 6.70 -1.98
N ASP A 195 2.95 7.57 -1.82
CA ASP A 195 4.15 7.28 -1.01
C ASP A 195 3.81 7.13 0.49
N ALA A 196 2.84 7.88 1.00
CA ALA A 196 2.33 7.73 2.36
C ALA A 196 1.69 6.34 2.56
N TRP A 197 0.88 5.92 1.58
CA TRP A 197 0.23 4.61 1.60
C TRP A 197 1.23 3.46 1.53
N ILE A 198 2.25 3.56 0.67
CA ILE A 198 3.35 2.58 0.59
C ILE A 198 4.07 2.45 1.94
N LYS A 199 4.29 3.55 2.66
CA LYS A 199 4.87 3.51 4.02
C LYS A 199 3.93 2.93 5.08
N GLY A 200 2.63 2.82 4.79
CA GLY A 200 1.60 2.33 5.72
C GLY A 200 0.97 3.44 6.58
N ILE A 201 1.16 4.71 6.21
CA ILE A 201 0.57 5.87 6.89
C ILE A 201 -0.93 5.90 6.66
N ARG A 202 -1.69 6.15 7.72
CA ARG A 202 -3.17 6.21 7.70
C ARG A 202 -3.73 7.61 7.89
N ARG A 203 -2.96 8.51 8.49
CA ARG A 203 -3.36 9.89 8.73
C ARG A 203 -2.23 10.83 8.32
N LEU A 204 -2.58 11.87 7.57
CA LEU A 204 -1.62 12.86 7.09
C LEU A 204 -2.21 14.27 7.24
N THR A 205 -1.41 15.22 7.71
CA THR A 205 -1.77 16.63 7.64
C THR A 205 -0.78 17.32 6.72
N VAL A 206 -1.26 17.79 5.57
CA VAL A 206 -0.43 18.44 4.56
C VAL A 206 -0.53 19.95 4.73
N ILE A 207 0.60 20.58 5.01
CA ILE A 207 0.72 21.99 5.34
C ILE A 207 1.05 22.79 4.09
N HIS A 208 0.24 23.80 3.81
CA HIS A 208 0.47 24.79 2.77
C HIS A 208 0.81 26.15 3.40
N ASN A 209 1.74 26.90 2.81
CA ASN A 209 2.12 28.19 3.35
C ASN A 209 1.10 29.23 2.87
N HIS A 210 0.47 29.91 3.82
CA HIS A 210 -0.47 31.03 3.67
C HIS A 210 -1.77 30.80 2.88
N PHE A 211 -1.76 29.97 1.83
CA PHE A 211 -2.93 29.69 0.99
C PHE A 211 -2.87 28.32 0.32
N VAL A 212 -4.02 27.80 -0.08
CA VAL A 212 -4.16 26.60 -0.92
C VAL A 212 -5.04 26.92 -2.12
N ARG A 213 -4.69 26.39 -3.29
CA ARG A 213 -5.53 26.51 -4.49
C ARG A 213 -6.62 25.43 -4.49
N PRO A 214 -7.86 25.72 -4.91
CA PRO A 214 -8.93 24.72 -4.95
C PRO A 214 -8.56 23.46 -5.74
N GLU A 215 -7.81 23.58 -6.84
CA GLU A 215 -7.42 22.44 -7.67
C GLU A 215 -6.41 21.53 -6.95
N VAL A 216 -5.54 22.11 -6.13
CA VAL A 216 -4.56 21.39 -5.30
C VAL A 216 -5.26 20.67 -4.16
N ALA A 217 -6.18 21.36 -3.47
CA ALA A 217 -7.01 20.76 -2.44
C ALA A 217 -7.85 19.59 -3.00
N ALA A 218 -8.45 19.78 -4.16
CA ALA A 218 -9.21 18.75 -4.86
C ALA A 218 -8.34 17.53 -5.19
N GLU A 219 -7.15 17.73 -5.79
CA GLU A 219 -6.22 16.62 -6.08
C GLU A 219 -5.85 15.86 -4.80
N LEU A 220 -5.47 16.59 -3.74
CA LEU A 220 -5.04 16.00 -2.48
C LEU A 220 -6.14 15.17 -1.80
N LEU A 221 -7.32 15.76 -1.62
CA LEU A 221 -8.46 15.12 -0.95
C LEU A 221 -9.01 13.96 -1.79
N GLN A 222 -9.04 14.09 -3.12
CA GLN A 222 -9.44 12.98 -3.99
C GLN A 222 -8.44 11.83 -3.93
N ALA A 223 -7.13 12.11 -4.00
CA ALA A 223 -6.10 11.08 -3.87
C ALA A 223 -6.19 10.36 -2.52
N ALA A 224 -6.41 11.11 -1.44
CA ALA A 224 -6.61 10.59 -0.09
C ALA A 224 -7.82 9.64 0.00
N ARG A 225 -8.98 10.08 -0.53
CA ARG A 225 -10.20 9.28 -0.59
C ARG A 225 -10.01 8.00 -1.40
N ILE A 226 -9.24 8.07 -2.49
CA ILE A 226 -8.88 6.88 -3.29
C ILE A 226 -8.08 5.90 -2.44
N MET A 227 -6.97 6.32 -1.84
CA MET A 227 -6.08 5.42 -1.11
C MET A 227 -6.57 5.04 0.30
N GLY A 228 -7.68 5.62 0.76
CA GLY A 228 -8.23 5.37 2.11
C GLY A 228 -7.35 5.95 3.22
N ILE A 229 -6.71 7.10 2.96
CA ILE A 229 -5.91 7.84 3.94
C ILE A 229 -6.73 9.02 4.44
N SER A 230 -6.76 9.23 5.75
CA SER A 230 -7.37 10.44 6.34
C SER A 230 -6.41 11.61 6.16
N VAL A 231 -6.79 12.59 5.36
CA VAL A 231 -5.96 13.77 5.09
C VAL A 231 -6.63 15.02 5.63
N ARG A 232 -5.81 15.93 6.15
CA ARG A 232 -6.20 17.29 6.52
C ARG A 232 -5.29 18.28 5.79
N ILE A 233 -5.86 19.42 5.41
CA ILE A 233 -5.10 20.53 4.82
C ILE A 233 -4.93 21.58 5.92
N GLY A 234 -3.69 21.90 6.24
CA GLY A 234 -3.36 23.01 7.13
C GLY A 234 -2.76 24.17 6.36
N LEU A 235 -3.04 25.39 6.80
CA LEU A 235 -2.43 26.62 6.30
C LEU A 235 -1.52 27.19 7.38
N GLU A 236 -0.22 27.25 7.11
CA GLU A 236 0.77 27.85 8.01
C GLU A 236 0.87 29.36 7.77
N TYR A 237 0.70 30.12 8.85
CA TYR A 237 0.82 31.58 8.89
C TYR A 237 1.94 31.99 9.82
N ARG A 238 2.64 33.07 9.45
CA ARG A 238 3.59 33.76 10.31
C ARG A 238 2.86 34.90 10.99
N THR A 239 2.89 34.92 12.32
CA THR A 239 2.21 35.90 13.17
C THR A 239 3.21 36.62 14.06
N ARG A 240 2.96 37.88 14.38
CA ARG A 240 3.87 38.68 15.21
C ARG A 240 3.73 38.28 16.67
N HIS A 241 4.83 37.84 17.28
CA HIS A 241 4.88 37.54 18.71
C HIS A 241 6.27 37.79 19.26
N ALA A 242 6.35 38.40 20.45
CA ALA A 242 7.61 38.70 21.14
C ALA A 242 8.69 39.33 20.24
N GLY A 243 8.28 40.26 19.35
CA GLY A 243 9.11 40.99 18.39
C GLY A 243 9.78 40.15 17.30
N GLY A 244 9.31 38.93 17.08
CA GLY A 244 9.65 38.07 15.94
C GLY A 244 8.39 37.50 15.28
N TYR A 245 8.58 36.51 14.43
CA TYR A 245 7.48 35.70 13.88
C TYR A 245 7.35 34.36 14.61
N LEU A 246 6.11 34.03 14.95
CA LEU A 246 5.68 32.73 15.44
C LEU A 246 4.79 32.08 14.37
N LYS A 247 4.93 30.76 14.18
CA LYS A 247 4.11 30.00 13.24
C LYS A 247 2.83 29.49 13.88
N MET A 248 1.73 29.68 13.16
CA MET A 248 0.42 29.13 13.49
C MET A 248 -0.15 28.37 12.31
N ILE A 249 -0.60 27.13 12.55
CA ILE A 249 -1.26 26.34 11.53
C ILE A 249 -2.77 26.37 11.77
N TRP A 250 -3.51 26.86 10.78
CA TRP A 250 -4.96 26.79 10.74
C TRP A 250 -5.43 25.57 9.91
N ILE A 251 -6.26 24.72 10.50
CA ILE A 251 -6.86 23.56 9.84
C ILE A 251 -8.39 23.70 9.91
N PRO A 252 -9.07 24.02 8.80
CA PRO A 252 -10.53 24.06 8.74
C PRO A 252 -11.15 22.68 9.05
N LYS A 253 -12.29 22.67 9.76
CA LYS A 253 -13.11 21.48 10.04
C LYS A 253 -14.58 21.70 9.64
N GLY A 254 -15.37 20.63 9.72
CA GLY A 254 -16.82 20.69 9.54
C GLY A 254 -17.30 20.16 8.18
N PHE A 255 -16.38 19.60 7.38
CA PHE A 255 -16.67 19.10 6.04
C PHE A 255 -16.78 17.57 6.07
N SER A 256 -17.89 17.06 5.53
CA SER A 256 -18.16 15.64 5.36
C SER A 256 -17.73 15.16 3.98
N GLU A 257 -17.95 16.00 2.96
CA GLU A 257 -17.62 15.73 1.57
C GLU A 257 -16.54 16.68 1.02
N ILE A 258 -15.90 16.25 -0.06
CA ILE A 258 -14.84 17.03 -0.71
C ILE A 258 -15.42 18.32 -1.31
N ASP A 259 -16.61 18.25 -1.91
CA ASP A 259 -17.21 19.37 -2.61
C ASP A 259 -17.59 20.50 -1.64
N GLU A 260 -18.04 20.18 -0.43
CA GLU A 260 -18.28 21.17 0.64
C GLU A 260 -17.01 21.95 1.01
N TYR A 261 -15.87 21.26 1.10
CA TYR A 261 -14.58 21.90 1.37
C TYR A 261 -14.14 22.82 0.23
N LEU A 262 -14.37 22.40 -1.02
CA LEU A 262 -14.02 23.21 -2.20
C LEU A 262 -14.92 24.44 -2.31
N GLU A 263 -16.21 24.30 -2.08
CA GLU A 263 -17.16 25.41 -2.02
C GLU A 263 -16.75 26.42 -0.93
N PHE A 264 -16.35 25.93 0.25
CA PHE A 264 -15.81 26.77 1.32
C PHE A 264 -14.63 27.64 0.87
N LEU A 265 -13.68 27.10 0.10
CA LEU A 265 -12.55 27.89 -0.42
C LEU A 265 -12.96 28.96 -1.42
N THR A 266 -14.14 28.83 -2.05
CA THR A 266 -14.65 29.78 -3.04
C THR A 266 -15.53 30.90 -2.45
N LYS A 267 -15.90 30.81 -1.17
CA LYS A 267 -16.68 31.87 -0.50
C LYS A 267 -15.94 33.21 -0.57
N PRO A 268 -16.63 34.35 -0.82
CA PRO A 268 -15.98 35.65 -1.03
C PRO A 268 -15.02 36.07 0.09
N GLU A 269 -15.40 35.84 1.34
CA GLU A 269 -14.65 36.19 2.55
C GLU A 269 -13.38 35.33 2.67
N VAL A 270 -13.54 34.02 2.50
CA VAL A 270 -12.43 33.04 2.51
C VAL A 270 -11.48 33.30 1.35
N GLY A 271 -12.01 33.51 0.15
CA GLY A 271 -11.23 33.86 -1.04
C GLY A 271 -10.49 35.19 -0.88
N GLY A 272 -11.07 36.16 -0.15
CA GLY A 272 -10.42 37.40 0.26
C GLY A 272 -9.24 37.17 1.19
N PHE A 273 -9.42 36.35 2.22
CA PHE A 273 -8.35 35.98 3.15
C PHE A 273 -7.22 35.21 2.44
N LEU A 274 -7.55 34.26 1.58
CA LEU A 274 -6.56 33.52 0.78
C LEU A 274 -5.81 34.41 -0.23
N ARG A 275 -6.44 35.49 -0.73
CA ARG A 275 -5.74 36.50 -1.56
C ARG A 275 -4.63 37.20 -0.78
N GLN A 276 -4.89 37.61 0.46
CA GLN A 276 -3.87 38.20 1.33
C GLN A 276 -2.74 37.19 1.61
N GLY A 277 -3.08 35.92 1.78
CA GLY A 277 -2.07 34.84 1.86
C GLY A 277 -1.21 34.72 0.60
N ARG A 278 -1.77 34.92 -0.60
CA ARG A 278 -1.01 34.96 -1.86
C ARG A 278 -0.06 36.15 -1.92
N GLU A 279 -0.47 37.31 -1.42
CA GLU A 279 0.39 38.50 -1.34
C GLU A 279 1.59 38.24 -0.40
N ALA A 280 1.38 37.58 0.74
CA ALA A 280 2.46 37.13 1.62
C ALA A 280 3.44 36.17 0.91
N ALA A 281 2.93 35.19 0.16
CA ALA A 281 3.77 34.30 -0.62
C ALA A 281 4.55 35.03 -1.74
N GLN A 282 3.95 36.05 -2.38
CA GLN A 282 4.64 36.89 -3.37
C GLN A 282 5.72 37.76 -2.73
N PHE A 283 5.46 38.30 -1.53
CA PHE A 283 6.45 39.03 -0.75
C PHE A 283 7.66 38.15 -0.44
N GLN A 284 7.44 36.91 0.01
CA GLN A 284 8.51 35.94 0.23
C GLN A 284 9.25 35.57 -1.07
N LYS A 285 8.53 35.43 -2.19
CA LYS A 285 9.15 35.16 -3.49
C LYS A 285 10.14 36.25 -3.89
N ARG A 286 9.85 37.53 -3.66
CA ARG A 286 10.78 38.64 -3.97
C ARG A 286 12.12 38.47 -3.26
N TYR A 287 12.09 38.22 -1.96
CA TYR A 287 13.29 37.95 -1.17
C TYR A 287 14.11 36.76 -1.73
N VAL A 288 13.46 35.68 -2.15
CA VAL A 288 14.16 34.52 -2.75
C VAL A 288 14.84 34.88 -4.07
N MET A 289 14.25 35.77 -4.88
CA MET A 289 14.86 36.23 -6.13
C MET A 289 16.05 37.15 -5.86
N GLU A 290 15.95 38.04 -4.87
CA GLU A 290 17.07 38.87 -4.42
C GLU A 290 18.22 38.02 -3.87
N ALA A 291 17.92 36.95 -3.11
CA ALA A 291 18.91 35.99 -2.63
C ALA A 291 19.60 35.22 -3.77
N LEU A 292 18.89 34.92 -4.87
CA LEU A 292 19.48 34.33 -6.07
C LEU A 292 20.46 35.30 -6.76
N GLU A 293 20.11 36.58 -6.84
CA GLU A 293 20.99 37.61 -7.39
C GLU A 293 22.25 37.79 -6.53
N ALA A 294 22.09 37.90 -5.21
CA ALA A 294 23.20 37.96 -4.26
C ALA A 294 24.10 36.72 -4.35
N PHE A 295 23.50 35.53 -4.50
CA PHE A 295 24.26 34.29 -4.73
C PHE A 295 25.11 34.36 -5.99
N ASN A 296 24.54 34.78 -7.13
CA ASN A 296 25.28 34.88 -8.39
C ASN A 296 26.45 35.88 -8.33
N ALA A 297 26.26 36.99 -7.61
CA ALA A 297 27.25 38.06 -7.48
C ALA A 297 28.39 37.71 -6.52
N THR A 298 28.07 37.10 -5.36
CA THR A 298 29.04 36.95 -4.25
C THR A 298 29.41 35.51 -3.96
N HIS A 299 28.44 34.60 -3.88
CA HIS A 299 28.67 33.23 -3.37
C HIS A 299 29.06 32.24 -4.46
N ARG A 300 28.60 32.44 -5.71
CA ARG A 300 28.97 31.61 -6.87
C ARG A 300 30.49 31.58 -7.11
N PRO A 301 31.23 32.71 -7.14
CA PRO A 301 32.69 32.68 -7.24
C PRO A 301 33.37 31.96 -6.08
N ALA A 302 32.83 32.06 -4.86
CA ALA A 302 33.39 31.38 -3.68
C ALA A 302 33.27 29.85 -3.79
N ILE A 303 32.13 29.34 -4.26
CA ILE A 303 31.94 27.90 -4.51
C ILE A 303 32.87 27.43 -5.64
N ALA A 304 33.05 28.22 -6.69
CA ALA A 304 33.96 27.88 -7.78
C ALA A 304 35.41 27.78 -7.28
N ALA A 305 35.84 28.70 -6.40
CA ALA A 305 37.15 28.66 -5.75
C ALA A 305 37.32 27.45 -4.81
N GLU A 306 36.29 27.10 -4.03
CA GLU A 306 36.33 25.95 -3.11
C GLU A 306 36.38 24.61 -3.86
N THR A 307 35.59 24.46 -4.92
CA THR A 307 35.41 23.18 -5.61
C THR A 307 36.31 22.99 -6.83
N GLY A 308 36.89 24.08 -7.35
CA GLY A 308 37.67 24.10 -8.59
C GLY A 308 36.83 23.74 -9.81
N VAL A 309 35.57 24.20 -9.84
CA VAL A 309 34.59 23.95 -10.90
C VAL A 309 33.86 25.24 -11.21
N ASP A 310 33.82 25.65 -12.48
CA ASP A 310 33.11 26.86 -12.88
C ASP A 310 31.61 26.61 -12.97
N LEU A 311 30.83 27.53 -12.41
CA LEU A 311 29.37 27.47 -12.40
C LEU A 311 28.82 28.66 -13.19
N GLU A 312 28.04 28.39 -14.23
CA GLU A 312 27.34 29.45 -14.96
C GLU A 312 26.38 30.24 -14.05
N ALA A 313 26.14 31.51 -14.38
CA ALA A 313 25.19 32.34 -13.65
C ALA A 313 23.77 31.74 -13.74
N LEU A 314 23.15 31.56 -12.59
CA LEU A 314 21.84 30.91 -12.49
C LEU A 314 20.73 31.88 -12.88
N ARG A 315 19.99 31.56 -13.95
CA ARG A 315 18.95 32.44 -14.51
C ARG A 315 17.64 32.43 -13.70
N PRO A 316 17.03 33.59 -13.40
CA PRO A 316 15.76 33.69 -12.69
C PRO A 316 14.59 32.93 -13.34
N GLU A 317 14.55 32.88 -14.68
CA GLU A 317 13.50 32.17 -15.44
C GLU A 317 13.64 30.65 -15.28
N ALA A 318 14.88 30.16 -15.28
CA ALA A 318 15.18 28.75 -15.07
C ALA A 318 14.81 28.32 -13.64
N PHE A 319 15.07 29.18 -12.65
CA PHE A 319 14.63 28.95 -11.27
C PHE A 319 13.10 28.91 -11.15
N THR A 320 12.40 29.85 -11.77
CA THR A 320 10.92 29.87 -11.76
C THR A 320 10.34 28.62 -12.43
N ALA A 321 10.91 28.19 -13.56
CA ALA A 321 10.52 26.95 -14.23
C ALA A 321 10.79 25.70 -13.36
N PHE A 322 11.89 25.70 -12.60
CA PHE A 322 12.24 24.63 -11.67
C PHE A 322 11.28 24.50 -10.48
N VAL A 323 10.80 25.63 -9.95
CA VAL A 323 9.76 25.66 -8.91
C VAL A 323 8.41 25.19 -9.47
N GLY A 324 8.12 25.52 -10.73
CA GLY A 324 6.91 25.11 -11.42
C GLY A 324 5.64 25.69 -10.77
N ALA A 325 4.73 24.81 -10.34
CA ALA A 325 3.47 25.22 -9.71
C ALA A 325 3.59 25.55 -8.21
N GLY A 326 4.76 25.33 -7.60
CA GLY A 326 5.02 25.54 -6.18
C GLY A 326 5.26 27.00 -5.77
N GLN A 327 5.38 27.23 -4.46
CA GLN A 327 5.77 28.52 -3.91
C GLN A 327 7.29 28.61 -3.78
N ALA A 328 7.92 29.65 -4.34
CA ALA A 328 9.36 29.87 -4.24
C ALA A 328 9.78 30.00 -2.77
N SER A 329 10.85 29.30 -2.39
CA SER A 329 11.40 29.29 -1.03
C SER A 329 12.91 29.13 -1.08
N LEU A 330 13.62 29.46 0.01
CA LEU A 330 15.06 29.22 0.11
C LEU A 330 15.41 27.74 -0.07
N MET A 331 14.52 26.82 0.34
CA MET A 331 14.68 25.39 0.08
C MET A 331 14.72 25.06 -1.41
N HIS A 332 13.85 25.69 -2.21
CA HIS A 332 13.91 25.55 -3.65
C HIS A 332 15.19 26.12 -4.25
N LEU A 333 15.63 27.29 -3.77
CA LEU A 333 16.84 27.94 -4.26
C LEU A 333 18.09 27.11 -3.94
N GLY A 334 18.24 26.65 -2.69
CA GLY A 334 19.32 25.77 -2.27
C GLY A 334 19.36 24.48 -3.10
N ARG A 335 18.21 23.89 -3.43
CA ARG A 335 18.15 22.71 -4.33
C ARG A 335 18.53 23.04 -5.77
N PHE A 336 18.09 24.19 -6.29
CA PHE A 336 18.41 24.61 -7.64
C PHE A 336 19.92 24.79 -7.80
N ILE A 337 20.55 25.45 -6.81
CA ILE A 337 22.02 25.60 -6.73
C ILE A 337 22.69 24.23 -6.58
N HIS A 338 22.22 23.37 -5.67
CA HIS A 338 22.74 22.02 -5.50
C HIS A 338 22.77 21.26 -6.83
N ASN A 339 21.66 21.20 -7.55
CA ASN A 339 21.57 20.50 -8.83
C ASN A 339 22.53 21.08 -9.87
N ALA A 340 22.69 22.42 -9.90
CA ALA A 340 23.59 23.09 -10.82
C ALA A 340 25.07 22.78 -10.52
N VAL A 341 25.45 22.65 -9.25
CA VAL A 341 26.83 22.34 -8.83
C VAL A 341 27.16 20.85 -8.96
N GLN A 342 26.19 19.96 -8.74
CA GLN A 342 26.43 18.50 -8.80
C GLN A 342 26.83 18.00 -10.19
N ALA A 343 26.23 18.52 -11.27
CA ALA A 343 26.54 18.04 -12.62
C ALA A 343 28.00 18.31 -13.03
N PRO A 344 28.52 19.54 -12.89
CA PRO A 344 29.94 19.83 -13.13
C PRO A 344 30.90 19.04 -12.23
N LEU A 345 30.56 18.82 -10.94
CA LEU A 345 31.36 17.96 -10.05
C LEU A 345 31.40 16.50 -10.54
N GLN A 346 30.27 15.99 -11.05
CA GLN A 346 30.18 14.62 -11.59
C GLN A 346 31.02 14.47 -12.85
N ASP A 347 31.02 15.49 -13.71
CA ASP A 347 31.84 15.49 -14.92
C ASP A 347 33.33 15.60 -14.57
N LYS A 348 33.72 16.44 -13.60
CA LYS A 348 35.10 16.48 -13.07
C LYS A 348 35.54 15.10 -12.56
N ALA A 349 34.72 14.43 -11.75
CA ALA A 349 35.03 13.09 -11.25
C ALA A 349 35.15 12.04 -12.38
N ARG A 350 34.32 12.14 -13.44
CA ARG A 350 34.44 11.26 -14.62
C ARG A 350 35.73 11.51 -15.40
N SER A 351 36.10 12.77 -15.61
CA SER A 351 37.33 13.14 -16.32
C SER A 351 38.58 12.66 -15.57
N LEU A 352 38.66 12.89 -14.25
CA LEU A 352 39.77 12.41 -13.43
C LEU A 352 39.93 10.89 -13.51
N LEU A 353 38.82 10.14 -13.46
CA LEU A 353 38.86 8.69 -13.60
C LEU A 353 39.31 8.25 -15.01
N ALA A 354 38.88 8.97 -16.05
CA ALA A 354 39.30 8.70 -17.43
C ALA A 354 40.79 9.02 -17.67
N GLU A 355 41.33 9.99 -16.93
CA GLU A 355 42.75 10.36 -16.92
C GLU A 355 43.62 9.39 -16.10
N GLY A 356 43.01 8.37 -15.47
CA GLY A 356 43.71 7.32 -14.74
C GLY A 356 43.91 7.60 -13.25
N ALA A 357 43.20 8.58 -12.68
CA ALA A 357 43.23 8.83 -11.25
C ALA A 357 42.72 7.61 -10.46
N ASP A 358 43.37 7.34 -9.32
CA ASP A 358 42.96 6.25 -8.42
C ASP A 358 41.55 6.54 -7.85
N PRO A 359 40.58 5.59 -7.98
CA PRO A 359 39.27 5.65 -7.32
C PRO A 359 39.25 6.05 -5.84
N ASP A 360 40.33 5.70 -5.11
CA ASP A 360 40.52 6.00 -3.70
C ASP A 360 41.60 7.07 -3.46
N GLY A 361 42.10 7.69 -4.54
CA GLY A 361 43.04 8.80 -4.49
C GLY A 361 42.43 10.11 -3.96
N PRO A 362 43.28 11.06 -3.54
CA PRO A 362 42.84 12.29 -2.87
C PRO A 362 41.95 13.17 -3.76
N GLU A 363 42.27 13.29 -5.06
CA GLU A 363 41.54 14.18 -5.98
C GLU A 363 40.08 13.75 -6.22
N LEU A 364 39.83 12.45 -6.37
CA LEU A 364 38.49 11.88 -6.49
C LEU A 364 37.75 11.90 -5.15
N SER A 365 38.46 11.62 -4.05
CA SER A 365 37.91 11.73 -2.69
C SER A 365 37.41 13.14 -2.41
N ASP A 366 38.17 14.17 -2.78
CA ASP A 366 37.79 15.58 -2.61
C ASP A 366 36.57 15.95 -3.47
N ALA A 367 36.51 15.48 -4.72
CA ALA A 367 35.33 15.69 -5.56
C ALA A 367 34.06 15.06 -4.96
N PHE A 368 34.15 13.83 -4.44
CA PHE A 368 33.02 13.18 -3.76
C PHE A 368 32.67 13.86 -2.44
N ALA A 369 33.66 14.31 -1.67
CA ALA A 369 33.44 15.04 -0.42
C ALA A 369 32.73 16.38 -0.68
N HIS A 370 33.08 17.11 -1.73
CA HIS A 370 32.36 18.31 -2.15
C HIS A 370 30.91 18.01 -2.55
N MET A 371 30.66 16.91 -3.28
CA MET A 371 29.30 16.49 -3.62
C MET A 371 28.45 16.20 -2.37
N ASP A 372 29.04 15.60 -1.34
CA ASP A 372 28.37 15.26 -0.09
C ASP A 372 28.14 16.48 0.80
N ARG A 373 29.14 17.38 0.89
CA ARG A 373 29.09 18.58 1.72
C ARG A 373 28.06 19.59 1.21
N LEU A 374 28.04 19.86 -0.10
CA LEU A 374 27.18 20.86 -0.74
C LEU A 374 25.72 20.39 -0.89
N SER A 375 25.15 19.86 0.19
CA SER A 375 23.72 19.55 0.32
C SER A 375 22.85 20.83 0.23
N PRO A 376 21.56 20.72 -0.15
CA PRO A 376 20.66 21.86 -0.18
C PRO A 376 20.60 22.62 1.15
N GLU A 377 20.59 21.91 2.28
CA GLU A 377 20.58 22.50 3.62
C GLU A 377 21.87 23.26 3.93
N TYR A 378 23.03 22.68 3.62
CA TYR A 378 24.32 23.34 3.78
C TYR A 378 24.40 24.64 2.96
N ILE A 379 23.89 24.61 1.73
CA ILE A 379 23.88 25.79 0.86
C ILE A 379 23.05 26.92 1.49
N ILE A 380 21.89 26.56 2.06
CA ILE A 380 21.03 27.54 2.73
C ILE A 380 21.75 28.14 3.93
N GLU A 381 22.21 27.30 4.87
CA GLU A 381 22.89 27.70 6.12
C GLU A 381 24.15 28.55 5.88
N THR A 382 24.89 28.24 4.83
CA THR A 382 26.22 28.84 4.59
C THR A 382 26.16 30.08 3.70
N TYR A 383 25.25 30.12 2.71
CA TYR A 383 25.25 31.15 1.68
C TYR A 383 23.93 31.92 1.56
N LEU A 384 22.77 31.36 1.93
CA LEU A 384 21.46 31.97 1.62
C LEU A 384 20.75 32.56 2.84
N THR A 385 21.25 32.35 4.06
CA THR A 385 20.63 32.96 5.24
C THR A 385 20.79 34.49 5.25
N PRO A 386 19.89 35.22 5.93
CA PRO A 386 19.99 36.67 6.05
C PRO A 386 21.32 37.15 6.65
N GLU A 387 21.88 36.42 7.61
CA GLU A 387 23.16 36.77 8.25
C GLU A 387 24.33 36.75 7.27
N LYS A 388 24.23 35.92 6.22
CA LYS A 388 25.23 35.80 5.15
C LYS A 388 25.02 36.79 4.01
N ASN A 389 23.88 37.46 3.99
CA ASN A 389 23.49 38.45 2.99
C ASN A 389 23.01 39.73 3.69
N PRO A 390 23.88 40.45 4.42
CA PRO A 390 23.48 41.59 5.25
C PRO A 390 22.91 42.77 4.45
N GLY A 391 23.16 42.82 3.13
CA GLY A 391 22.56 43.80 2.22
C GLY A 391 21.09 43.49 1.88
N LEU A 392 20.59 42.28 2.18
CA LEU A 392 19.21 41.89 1.99
C LEU A 392 18.42 42.07 3.29
N ARG A 393 17.14 42.42 3.15
CA ARG A 393 16.24 42.53 4.29
C ARG A 393 15.99 41.15 4.91
N ASN A 394 16.17 41.02 6.22
CA ASN A 394 15.84 39.77 6.92
C ASN A 394 14.30 39.51 6.91
N PRO A 395 13.82 38.44 6.26
CA PRO A 395 12.39 38.12 6.16
C PRO A 395 11.80 37.54 7.46
N ASP A 396 12.64 37.17 8.43
CA ASP A 396 12.21 36.63 9.72
C ASP A 396 12.04 37.74 10.79
N VAL A 397 12.34 38.99 10.42
CA VAL A 397 12.08 40.16 11.26
C VAL A 397 10.76 40.82 10.82
N PRO A 398 9.80 41.04 11.75
CA PRO A 398 8.59 41.77 11.45
C PRO A 398 8.86 43.16 10.87
N CYS A 399 8.02 43.56 9.92
CA CYS A 399 8.25 44.71 9.08
C CYS A 399 7.00 45.60 9.03
N ASP A 400 7.16 46.90 9.30
CA ASP A 400 6.08 47.91 9.29
C ASP A 400 6.01 48.72 7.98
N ASP A 401 6.78 48.31 6.98
CA ASP A 401 6.81 48.91 5.65
C ASP A 401 5.42 48.83 5.00
N PRO A 402 4.91 49.90 4.35
CA PRO A 402 3.67 49.88 3.57
C PRO A 402 3.54 48.67 2.64
N ASP A 403 4.65 48.21 2.05
CA ASP A 403 4.68 47.09 1.10
C ASP A 403 4.57 45.70 1.76
N CYS A 404 4.58 45.62 3.10
CA CYS A 404 4.40 44.38 3.85
C CYS A 404 2.92 43.96 3.85
N PRO A 405 2.59 42.74 3.39
CA PRO A 405 1.22 42.23 3.40
C PRO A 405 0.58 42.25 4.78
N SER A 406 -0.69 42.67 4.86
CA SER A 406 -1.42 42.85 6.12
C SER A 406 -1.46 41.59 6.99
N ILE A 407 -1.55 40.41 6.36
CA ILE A 407 -1.60 39.12 7.07
C ILE A 407 -0.32 38.81 7.87
N LEU A 408 0.84 39.36 7.46
CA LEU A 408 2.11 39.24 8.20
C LEU A 408 2.19 40.25 9.36
N ARG A 409 1.20 41.14 9.51
CA ARG A 409 1.15 42.08 10.62
C ARG A 409 0.31 41.60 11.79
N LEU A 410 -0.45 40.51 11.59
CA LEU A 410 -1.37 39.98 12.59
C LEU A 410 -0.62 39.28 13.73
N SER A 411 -1.08 39.51 14.95
CA SER A 411 -0.79 38.68 16.12
C SER A 411 -1.56 37.35 16.05
N PRO A 412 -1.18 36.34 16.88
CA PRO A 412 -1.92 35.10 17.01
C PRO A 412 -3.42 35.27 17.30
N CYS A 413 -3.78 36.20 18.19
CA CYS A 413 -5.18 36.46 18.54
C CYS A 413 -5.94 37.06 17.36
N GLU A 414 -5.38 38.07 16.70
CA GLU A 414 -6.01 38.73 15.55
C GLU A 414 -6.19 37.76 14.38
N LEU A 415 -5.22 36.86 14.14
CA LEU A 415 -5.36 35.81 13.13
C LEU A 415 -6.56 34.91 13.43
N ILE A 416 -6.70 34.45 14.67
CA ILE A 416 -7.80 33.60 15.11
C ILE A 416 -9.14 34.33 14.96
N GLU A 417 -9.22 35.57 15.45
CA GLU A 417 -10.42 36.39 15.34
C GLU A 417 -10.83 36.58 13.89
N ARG A 418 -9.87 36.91 13.01
CA ARG A 418 -10.10 37.09 11.58
C ARG A 418 -10.65 35.83 10.92
N VAL A 419 -10.15 34.66 11.30
CA VAL A 419 -10.66 33.38 10.78
C VAL A 419 -12.05 33.07 11.34
N HIS A 420 -12.29 33.36 12.62
CA HIS A 420 -13.58 33.12 13.27
C HIS A 420 -14.72 34.00 12.72
N GLU A 421 -14.40 35.14 12.09
CA GLU A 421 -15.40 35.96 11.37
C GLU A 421 -16.14 35.17 10.28
N PHE A 422 -15.48 34.22 9.62
CA PHE A 422 -16.07 33.44 8.53
C PHE A 422 -16.10 31.93 8.77
N HIS A 423 -15.35 31.40 9.75
CA HIS A 423 -15.35 29.96 10.07
C HIS A 423 -14.93 29.63 11.52
N THR A 424 -15.89 29.25 12.35
CA THR A 424 -15.67 28.94 13.78
C THR A 424 -15.12 27.53 14.03
N LEU A 425 -15.47 26.54 13.19
CA LEU A 425 -15.04 25.16 13.34
C LEU A 425 -13.60 24.95 12.84
N SER A 426 -12.62 25.29 13.67
CA SER A 426 -11.20 25.28 13.31
C SER A 426 -10.34 24.39 14.23
N ARG A 427 -9.14 24.03 13.77
CA ARG A 427 -8.01 23.72 14.66
C ARG A 427 -6.95 24.77 14.42
N PHE A 428 -6.53 25.42 15.49
CA PHE A 428 -5.25 26.13 15.51
C PHE A 428 -4.22 25.24 16.19
N VAL A 429 -3.11 25.02 15.50
CA VAL A 429 -1.91 24.35 16.01
C VAL A 429 -0.85 25.42 16.24
N LEU A 430 -0.32 25.46 17.46
CA LEU A 430 0.82 26.28 17.81
C LEU A 430 2.12 25.53 17.50
N THR A 431 2.93 26.09 16.60
CA THR A 431 4.25 25.57 16.24
C THR A 431 5.30 26.46 16.91
N LEU A 432 6.19 25.85 17.70
CA LEU A 432 7.03 26.59 18.63
C LEU A 432 8.40 26.99 18.09
N ASP A 433 8.98 26.37 17.06
CA ASP A 433 10.17 26.80 16.31
C ASP A 433 11.12 27.82 17.01
N GLY A 434 11.74 27.43 18.14
CA GLY A 434 12.67 28.27 18.91
C GLY A 434 12.07 29.06 20.08
N HIS A 435 10.74 29.06 20.23
CA HIS A 435 9.98 29.60 21.36
C HIS A 435 9.85 28.60 22.51
N GLY A 436 9.84 29.13 23.74
CA GLY A 436 9.82 28.35 24.97
C GLY A 436 8.42 28.05 25.51
N PRO A 437 8.33 27.30 26.63
CA PRO A 437 7.07 27.09 27.35
C PRO A 437 6.44 28.40 27.86
N GLU A 438 7.23 29.45 28.06
CA GLU A 438 6.76 30.80 28.39
C GLU A 438 5.82 31.36 27.32
N ASP A 439 6.22 31.29 26.04
CA ASP A 439 5.44 31.78 24.91
C ASP A 439 4.16 30.96 24.74
N ALA A 440 4.27 29.63 24.85
CA ALA A 440 3.13 28.74 24.77
C ALA A 440 2.08 29.05 25.85
N LEU A 441 2.49 29.23 27.12
CA LEU A 441 1.57 29.56 28.22
C LEU A 441 0.84 30.88 28.00
N ILE A 442 1.59 31.91 27.60
CA ILE A 442 1.04 33.24 27.32
C ILE A 442 -0.02 33.16 26.23
N LEU A 443 0.28 32.51 25.11
CA LEU A 443 -0.63 32.41 23.97
C LEU A 443 -1.86 31.55 24.27
N LEU A 444 -1.70 30.44 24.98
CA LEU A 444 -2.84 29.60 25.41
C LEU A 444 -3.82 30.41 26.28
N SER A 445 -3.30 31.31 27.12
CA SER A 445 -4.12 32.19 27.95
C SER A 445 -4.75 33.34 27.16
N GLU A 446 -3.96 34.05 26.35
CA GLU A 446 -4.43 35.21 25.56
C GLU A 446 -5.45 34.83 24.49
N CYS A 447 -5.27 33.68 23.83
CA CYS A 447 -6.21 33.16 22.83
C CYS A 447 -7.43 32.47 23.44
N ARG A 448 -7.60 32.47 24.78
CA ARG A 448 -8.81 32.02 25.51
C ARG A 448 -9.36 30.66 25.08
N GLY A 449 -8.48 29.69 24.84
CA GLY A 449 -8.87 28.33 24.42
C GLY A 449 -9.01 28.09 22.91
N ALA A 450 -8.86 29.12 22.07
CA ALA A 450 -8.95 28.96 20.62
C ALA A 450 -7.78 28.15 20.01
N ILE A 451 -6.62 28.15 20.66
CA ILE A 451 -5.52 27.24 20.33
C ILE A 451 -5.89 25.84 20.81
N THR A 452 -6.09 24.92 19.86
CA THR A 452 -6.60 23.57 20.17
C THR A 452 -5.53 22.49 20.21
N HIS A 453 -4.38 22.73 19.55
CA HIS A 453 -3.28 21.78 19.46
C HIS A 453 -1.94 22.51 19.64
N VAL A 454 -0.94 21.79 20.16
CA VAL A 454 0.47 22.21 20.18
C VAL A 454 1.30 21.17 19.44
N GLU A 455 2.22 21.61 18.59
CA GLU A 455 3.23 20.74 18.01
C GLU A 455 4.30 20.44 19.05
N ILE A 456 4.24 19.23 19.63
CA ILE A 456 5.13 18.83 20.73
C ILE A 456 6.44 18.21 20.23
N PHE A 457 6.51 17.91 18.92
CA PHE A 457 7.70 17.36 18.28
C PHE A 457 7.66 17.60 16.78
N ASN A 458 8.75 18.13 16.25
CA ASN A 458 9.05 18.21 14.83
C ASN A 458 10.41 17.52 14.60
N LEU A 459 10.43 16.53 13.69
CA LEU A 459 11.63 15.73 13.43
C LEU A 459 12.76 16.55 12.81
N HIS A 460 12.43 17.48 11.92
CA HIS A 460 13.42 18.33 11.26
C HIS A 460 14.11 19.23 12.28
N ASP A 461 13.33 19.90 13.13
CA ASP A 461 13.87 20.79 14.16
C ASP A 461 14.73 20.02 15.16
N PHE A 462 14.29 18.83 15.57
CA PHE A 462 15.04 17.96 16.48
C PHE A 462 16.40 17.51 15.93
N GLU A 463 16.55 17.43 14.61
CA GLU A 463 17.79 17.03 13.95
C GLU A 463 18.78 18.19 13.80
N VAL A 464 18.27 19.42 13.69
CA VAL A 464 19.09 20.64 13.64
C VAL A 464 19.51 21.10 15.04
N ASP A 465 18.56 21.19 15.97
CA ASP A 465 18.77 21.54 17.38
C ASP A 465 17.87 20.62 18.24
N PRO A 466 18.42 19.59 18.91
CA PRO A 466 17.67 18.62 19.70
C PRO A 466 16.68 19.30 20.66
N CYS A 467 15.43 19.44 20.21
CA CYS A 467 14.42 20.40 20.67
C CYS A 467 14.61 20.86 22.12
N ARG A 468 15.24 22.04 22.27
CA ARG A 468 15.31 22.77 23.53
C ARG A 468 13.86 22.99 24.01
N TYR A 469 13.51 22.43 25.16
CA TYR A 469 12.19 22.49 25.81
C TYR A 469 11.14 21.42 25.49
N GLN A 470 11.47 20.37 24.72
CA GLN A 470 10.47 19.34 24.37
C GLN A 470 9.75 18.73 25.59
N ALA A 471 10.51 18.37 26.62
CA ALA A 471 9.98 17.76 27.83
C ALA A 471 8.99 18.68 28.55
N GLU A 472 9.31 19.97 28.66
CA GLU A 472 8.45 20.97 29.28
C GLU A 472 7.19 21.24 28.46
N ILE A 473 7.25 21.18 27.13
CA ILE A 473 6.04 21.33 26.29
C ILE A 473 5.12 20.11 26.43
N ILE A 474 5.66 18.90 26.54
CA ILE A 474 4.86 17.70 26.85
C ILE A 474 4.23 17.82 28.25
N GLU A 475 5.00 18.29 29.24
CA GLU A 475 4.49 18.57 30.59
C GLU A 475 3.40 19.63 30.56
N LEU A 476 3.56 20.73 29.82
CA LEU A 476 2.59 21.82 29.67
C LEU A 476 1.23 21.28 29.23
N VAL A 477 1.18 20.49 28.15
CA VAL A 477 -0.06 19.88 27.65
C VAL A 477 -0.71 19.01 28.73
N SER A 478 0.09 18.23 29.45
CA SER A 478 -0.41 17.39 30.55
C SER A 478 -0.91 18.20 31.74
N VAL A 479 -0.28 19.33 32.06
CA VAL A 479 -0.59 20.19 33.20
C VAL A 479 -1.87 20.97 32.94
N VAL A 480 -2.01 21.59 31.77
CA VAL A 480 -3.22 22.29 31.34
C VAL A 480 -4.43 21.35 31.35
N ASN A 481 -4.29 20.16 30.75
CA ASN A 481 -5.38 19.17 30.70
C ASN A 481 -5.70 18.51 32.03
N SER A 482 -4.83 18.61 33.04
CA SER A 482 -5.07 17.98 34.34
C SER A 482 -6.19 18.64 35.14
N GLY A 483 -6.56 19.88 34.80
CA GLY A 483 -7.53 20.66 35.57
C GLY A 483 -7.10 20.89 37.02
N ASN A 484 -5.81 20.77 37.34
CA ASN A 484 -5.29 20.90 38.70
C ASN A 484 -4.59 22.26 38.88
N PRO A 485 -5.13 23.17 39.72
CA PRO A 485 -4.59 24.51 39.89
C PRO A 485 -3.20 24.50 40.54
N VAL A 486 -2.91 23.53 41.42
CA VAL A 486 -1.59 23.41 42.06
C VAL A 486 -0.52 23.05 41.04
N LYS A 487 -0.84 22.15 40.09
CA LYS A 487 0.10 21.76 39.02
C LYS A 487 0.41 22.92 38.09
N ILE A 488 -0.62 23.65 37.66
CA ILE A 488 -0.45 24.81 36.78
C ILE A 488 0.35 25.91 37.48
N LYS A 489 -0.01 26.28 38.71
CA LYS A 489 0.73 27.27 39.51
C LYS A 489 2.21 26.90 39.68
N LYS A 490 2.51 25.64 39.98
CA LYS A 490 3.90 25.16 40.11
C LYS A 490 4.65 25.23 38.78
N PHE A 491 4.01 24.86 37.68
CA PHE A 491 4.60 24.92 36.35
C PHE A 491 4.90 26.36 35.92
N VAL A 492 3.92 27.26 36.01
CA VAL A 492 4.09 28.69 35.65
C VAL A 492 5.19 29.33 36.49
N ARG A 493 5.23 29.12 37.81
CA ARG A 493 6.32 29.64 38.67
C ARG A 493 7.71 29.10 38.31
N ARG A 494 7.78 27.86 37.80
CA ARG A 494 9.04 27.27 37.34
C ARG A 494 9.52 27.94 36.05
N VAL A 495 8.59 28.21 35.13
CA VAL A 495 8.87 28.94 33.88
C VAL A 495 9.28 30.39 34.18
N MET A 496 8.58 31.08 35.07
CA MET A 496 8.94 32.45 35.50
C MET A 496 10.37 32.53 36.05
N ARG A 497 10.74 31.64 36.98
CA ARG A 497 12.10 31.62 37.55
C ARG A 497 13.18 31.42 36.48
N ARG A 498 12.91 30.57 35.48
CA ARG A 498 13.84 30.37 34.36
C ARG A 498 14.01 31.63 33.53
N VAL A 499 12.92 32.37 33.28
CA VAL A 499 12.98 33.65 32.56
C VAL A 499 13.77 34.68 33.37
N GLU A 500 13.59 34.73 34.70
CA GLU A 500 14.38 35.56 35.61
C GLU A 500 15.88 35.19 35.57
N GLU A 501 16.22 33.90 35.64
CA GLU A 501 17.59 33.39 35.60
C GLU A 501 18.27 33.64 34.25
N ARG A 502 17.54 33.50 33.13
CA ARG A 502 18.05 33.73 31.77
C ARG A 502 18.30 35.22 31.50
N GLY A 503 17.49 36.10 32.07
CA GLY A 503 17.52 37.53 31.84
C GLY A 503 17.24 37.91 30.37
N GLY A 504 17.55 39.16 30.03
CA GLY A 504 17.47 39.67 28.65
C GLY A 504 16.54 40.89 28.49
N PRO A 505 16.56 41.53 27.31
CA PRO A 505 15.90 42.83 27.09
C PRO A 505 14.38 42.82 27.28
N ARG A 506 13.74 41.65 27.09
CA ARG A 506 12.29 41.45 27.22
C ARG A 506 11.87 40.63 28.44
N ALA A 507 12.81 40.28 29.33
CA ALA A 507 12.51 39.38 30.45
C ALA A 507 11.43 39.94 31.39
N GLU A 508 11.49 41.23 31.72
CA GLU A 508 10.49 41.87 32.58
C GLU A 508 9.09 41.89 31.94
N GLU A 509 9.00 42.14 30.64
CA GLU A 509 7.74 42.12 29.87
C GLU A 509 7.14 40.71 29.86
N THR A 510 7.95 39.68 29.56
CA THR A 510 7.51 38.28 29.59
C THR A 510 7.06 37.87 31.00
N LEU A 511 7.78 38.29 32.04
CA LEU A 511 7.40 38.02 33.43
C LEU A 511 6.08 38.69 33.82
N ALA A 512 5.84 39.92 33.38
CA ALA A 512 4.57 40.60 33.60
C ALA A 512 3.40 39.85 32.94
N ARG A 513 3.57 39.37 31.69
CA ARG A 513 2.56 38.55 31.00
C ARG A 513 2.33 37.21 31.71
N LEU A 514 3.39 36.54 32.17
CA LEU A 514 3.28 35.31 32.96
C LEU A 514 2.60 35.49 34.32
N ARG A 515 2.77 36.65 34.98
CA ARG A 515 1.99 37.01 36.18
C ARG A 515 0.50 37.10 35.84
N GLY A 516 0.15 37.71 34.70
CA GLY A 516 -1.23 37.72 34.20
C GLY A 516 -1.81 36.32 33.97
N VAL A 517 -1.02 35.37 33.43
CA VAL A 517 -1.43 33.96 33.31
C VAL A 517 -1.66 33.33 34.68
N LEU A 518 -0.82 33.65 35.67
CA LEU A 518 -0.94 33.14 37.04
C LEU A 518 -2.19 33.67 37.74
N ASP A 519 -2.49 34.96 37.55
CA ASP A 519 -3.66 35.63 38.12
C ASP A 519 -4.96 35.11 37.50
N ASN A 520 -4.96 34.80 36.19
CA ASN A 520 -6.10 34.21 35.46
C ASN A 520 -5.99 32.69 35.26
N MET A 521 -5.35 31.97 36.19
CA MET A 521 -5.17 30.51 36.06
C MET A 521 -6.50 29.75 35.99
N ALA A 522 -7.53 30.22 36.71
CA ALA A 522 -8.86 29.63 36.67
C ALA A 522 -9.50 29.75 35.27
N GLY A 523 -9.29 30.88 34.57
CA GLY A 523 -9.72 31.08 33.19
C GLY A 523 -9.03 30.10 32.24
N LEU A 524 -7.69 30.00 32.32
CA LEU A 524 -6.92 29.05 31.50
C LEU A 524 -7.42 27.61 31.67
N MET A 525 -7.71 27.19 32.90
CA MET A 525 -8.29 25.87 33.17
C MET A 525 -9.70 25.72 32.60
N GLY A 526 -10.53 26.75 32.74
CA GLY A 526 -11.89 26.78 32.20
C GLY A 526 -11.92 26.58 30.69
N TYR A 527 -11.00 27.22 29.97
CA TYR A 527 -10.92 27.16 28.50
C TYR A 527 -10.70 25.73 27.96
N TYR A 528 -9.96 24.89 28.70
CA TYR A 528 -9.60 23.53 28.25
C TYR A 528 -10.35 22.41 28.99
N LYS A 529 -11.35 22.74 29.82
CA LYS A 529 -12.08 21.75 30.64
C LYS A 529 -12.91 20.78 29.80
N THR A 530 -13.62 21.29 28.79
CA THR A 530 -14.50 20.48 27.90
C THR A 530 -13.75 19.98 26.67
N ALA A 531 -12.87 20.80 26.12
CA ALA A 531 -12.04 20.49 24.97
C ALA A 531 -10.56 20.49 25.37
N PRO A 532 -9.96 19.33 25.70
CA PRO A 532 -8.57 19.29 26.15
C PRO A 532 -7.62 19.69 25.02
N LEU A 533 -6.52 20.37 25.39
CA LEU A 533 -5.43 20.74 24.52
C LEU A 533 -4.77 19.48 23.94
N ARG A 534 -4.73 19.35 22.62
CA ARG A 534 -4.18 18.16 21.95
C ARG A 534 -2.73 18.39 21.49
N ALA A 535 -2.07 17.31 21.11
CA ALA A 535 -0.69 17.36 20.63
C ALA A 535 -0.55 16.77 19.23
N CYS A 536 0.28 17.43 18.42
CA CYS A 536 0.66 17.03 17.05
C CYS A 536 2.13 16.63 17.03
N LEU A 537 2.47 15.66 16.18
CA LEU A 537 3.86 15.29 15.88
C LEU A 537 4.06 15.31 14.36
N GLY A 538 5.00 16.12 13.93
CA GLY A 538 5.35 16.34 12.53
C GLY A 538 6.72 15.79 12.17
N THR A 539 6.92 15.45 10.91
CA THR A 539 8.29 15.27 10.39
C THR A 539 8.83 16.48 9.66
N ASP A 540 7.95 17.41 9.27
CA ASP A 540 8.25 18.52 8.36
C ASP A 540 8.99 18.06 7.07
N SER A 541 8.73 16.82 6.66
CA SER A 541 9.50 16.19 5.59
C SER A 541 9.15 16.83 4.24
N THR A 542 10.14 17.49 3.63
CA THR A 542 10.14 17.89 2.22
C THR A 542 10.48 16.73 1.26
N GLY A 543 11.04 15.66 1.83
CA GLY A 543 11.55 14.48 1.14
C GLY A 543 12.88 14.71 0.42
N GLN A 544 13.56 15.83 0.62
CA GLN A 544 14.73 16.20 -0.21
C GLN A 544 16.06 16.06 0.52
N SER A 545 16.01 15.91 1.85
CA SER A 545 17.21 15.89 2.66
C SER A 545 17.98 14.58 2.61
N CYS A 546 19.31 14.70 2.60
CA CYS A 546 20.25 13.62 2.90
C CYS A 546 20.70 13.64 4.37
N ARG A 547 20.29 14.67 5.13
CA ARG A 547 20.55 14.80 6.58
C ARG A 547 19.36 14.29 7.40
N HIS A 548 18.14 14.51 6.90
CA HIS A 548 16.92 14.25 7.65
C HIS A 548 16.18 12.98 7.24
N HIS A 549 15.47 12.38 8.19
CA HIS A 549 14.55 11.27 7.91
C HIS A 549 13.34 11.72 7.08
N GLY A 550 12.88 10.85 6.18
CA GLY A 550 11.66 11.12 5.40
C GLY A 550 10.35 11.00 6.20
N MET A 551 9.26 11.46 5.59
CA MET A 551 7.89 11.42 6.13
C MET A 551 7.46 10.10 6.78
N GLY A 552 6.71 10.24 7.89
CA GLY A 552 5.91 9.20 8.51
C GLY A 552 6.42 8.72 9.86
N LEU A 553 5.51 8.60 10.83
CA LEU A 553 5.73 8.05 12.15
C LEU A 553 4.82 6.85 12.40
N VAL A 554 5.26 5.90 13.22
CA VAL A 554 4.46 4.73 13.59
C VAL A 554 4.60 4.38 15.06
N VAL A 555 3.49 3.94 15.67
CA VAL A 555 3.47 3.46 17.05
C VAL A 555 3.69 1.94 17.08
N LYS A 556 4.81 1.52 17.67
CA LYS A 556 5.30 0.13 17.78
C LYS A 556 4.21 -0.83 18.28
N ASP A 557 3.48 -0.41 19.31
CA ASP A 557 2.48 -1.25 20.02
C ASP A 557 1.31 -1.68 19.14
N THR A 558 1.11 -0.99 18.01
CA THR A 558 0.01 -1.25 17.07
C THR A 558 0.41 -2.12 15.88
N LEU A 559 1.66 -2.61 15.86
CA LEU A 559 2.23 -3.39 14.76
C LEU A 559 2.21 -4.91 15.05
N PRO A 560 2.27 -5.75 14.00
CA PRO A 560 2.46 -7.19 14.17
C PRO A 560 3.76 -7.49 14.92
N ARG A 561 3.76 -8.53 15.78
CA ARG A 561 4.93 -8.93 16.59
C ARG A 561 6.24 -9.06 15.81
N ARG A 562 6.19 -9.43 14.53
CA ARG A 562 7.39 -9.53 13.67
C ARG A 562 7.98 -8.16 13.33
N ALA A 563 7.13 -7.19 13.03
CA ALA A 563 7.55 -5.81 12.79
C ALA A 563 8.11 -5.18 14.06
N VAL A 564 7.50 -5.47 15.22
CA VAL A 564 8.01 -5.06 16.54
C VAL A 564 9.44 -5.57 16.78
N ARG A 565 9.68 -6.88 16.62
CA ARG A 565 11.05 -7.44 16.75
C ARG A 565 12.04 -6.80 15.79
N HIS A 566 11.61 -6.50 14.57
CA HIS A 566 12.47 -5.84 13.58
C HIS A 566 12.80 -4.38 13.95
N LEU A 567 11.96 -3.70 14.73
CA LEU A 567 12.26 -2.38 15.31
C LEU A 567 13.18 -2.48 16.54
N GLU A 568 13.06 -3.55 17.32
CA GLU A 568 13.86 -3.78 18.53
C GLU A 568 15.28 -4.30 18.22
N HIS A 569 15.50 -4.85 17.03
CA HIS A 569 16.83 -5.28 16.60
C HIS A 569 17.70 -4.08 16.17
N PRO A 570 18.89 -3.86 16.78
CA PRO A 570 19.73 -2.68 16.54
C PRO A 570 20.31 -2.58 15.12
N HIS A 571 20.21 -3.62 14.29
CA HIS A 571 20.94 -3.74 13.02
C HIS A 571 20.33 -2.94 11.84
N GLY A 572 19.33 -2.10 12.09
CA GLY A 572 18.66 -1.31 11.05
C GLY A 572 18.86 0.20 11.21
N HIS A 573 20.00 0.74 10.76
CA HIS A 573 20.37 2.17 10.82
C HIS A 573 19.37 3.15 10.16
N GLN A 574 18.28 2.69 9.55
CA GLN A 574 17.34 3.55 8.82
C GLN A 574 16.13 4.03 9.63
N ARG A 575 15.84 3.44 10.79
CA ARG A 575 14.69 3.85 11.62
C ARG A 575 15.16 4.33 12.98
N ARG A 576 14.63 5.47 13.39
CA ARG A 576 14.99 6.14 14.63
C ARG A 576 13.85 6.02 15.63
N ALA A 577 14.18 5.58 16.85
CA ALA A 577 13.30 5.69 18.00
C ALA A 577 13.26 7.17 18.43
N LEU A 578 12.06 7.74 18.56
CA LEU A 578 11.91 9.14 18.92
C LEU A 578 11.94 9.34 20.45
N PRO A 579 12.41 10.51 20.94
CA PRO A 579 12.38 10.87 22.36
C PRO A 579 10.97 11.21 22.89
N VAL A 580 9.93 10.95 22.09
CA VAL A 580 8.52 11.13 22.45
C VAL A 580 7.77 9.82 22.23
N GLY A 581 6.99 9.44 23.23
CA GLY A 581 6.15 8.25 23.21
C GLY A 581 4.67 8.59 23.38
N VAL A 582 3.81 7.61 23.12
CA VAL A 582 2.34 7.76 23.27
C VAL A 582 1.72 6.52 23.90
N GLU A 583 0.97 6.69 24.99
CA GLU A 583 0.16 5.61 25.56
C GLU A 583 -1.02 5.30 24.63
N VAL A 584 -1.20 4.02 24.29
CA VAL A 584 -2.26 3.56 23.39
C VAL A 584 -3.24 2.66 24.12
N GLU A 585 -4.52 2.78 23.76
CA GLU A 585 -5.59 1.97 24.33
C GLU A 585 -6.26 1.13 23.21
N PRO A 586 -6.33 -0.20 23.36
CA PRO A 586 -7.06 -1.06 22.44
C PRO A 586 -8.55 -1.10 22.77
N SER A 587 -9.40 -0.80 21.80
CA SER A 587 -10.85 -1.01 21.89
C SER A 587 -11.28 -2.11 20.91
N VAL A 588 -12.03 -3.11 21.38
CA VAL A 588 -12.54 -4.21 20.55
C VAL A 588 -14.06 -4.09 20.43
N ALA A 589 -14.54 -3.78 19.23
CA ALA A 589 -15.95 -3.80 18.90
C ALA A 589 -16.33 -5.13 18.25
N TYR A 590 -17.51 -5.67 18.58
CA TYR A 590 -18.04 -6.87 17.95
C TYR A 590 -19.22 -6.49 17.06
N HIS A 591 -19.18 -6.89 15.79
CA HIS A 591 -20.27 -6.62 14.86
C HIS A 591 -20.93 -7.94 14.42
N THR A 592 -22.27 -7.95 14.41
CA THR A 592 -23.07 -8.93 13.68
C THR A 592 -23.11 -8.56 12.21
N SER A 593 -23.12 -9.52 11.28
CA SER A 593 -23.32 -9.19 9.87
C SER A 593 -24.75 -8.65 9.69
N ARG A 594 -24.93 -7.56 8.93
CA ARG A 594 -26.27 -7.06 8.59
C ARG A 594 -27.10 -8.13 7.85
N ASP A 595 -26.42 -9.01 7.13
CA ASP A 595 -27.00 -10.08 6.30
C ASP A 595 -27.20 -11.41 7.05
N ASP A 596 -26.98 -11.44 8.38
CA ASP A 596 -27.19 -12.67 9.16
C ASP A 596 -28.68 -12.97 9.29
N THR A 597 -29.05 -14.23 9.04
CA THR A 597 -30.42 -14.72 9.24
C THR A 597 -30.88 -14.51 10.69
N PRO A 598 -32.19 -14.43 10.97
CA PRO A 598 -32.69 -14.24 12.34
C PRO A 598 -32.15 -15.30 13.33
N LEU A 599 -31.97 -16.53 12.86
CA LEU A 599 -31.39 -17.64 13.61
C LEU A 599 -29.90 -17.43 13.92
N ALA A 600 -29.13 -16.97 12.93
CA ALA A 600 -27.72 -16.61 13.10
C ALA A 600 -27.54 -15.44 14.06
N ARG A 601 -28.44 -14.45 14.05
CA ARG A 601 -28.44 -13.35 15.04
C ARG A 601 -28.74 -13.84 16.45
N ARG A 602 -29.69 -14.76 16.64
CA ARG A 602 -29.98 -15.36 17.95
C ARG A 602 -28.80 -16.20 18.46
N ALA A 603 -28.21 -17.04 17.60
CA ALA A 603 -27.01 -17.80 17.93
C ALA A 603 -25.82 -16.88 18.27
N ALA A 604 -25.62 -15.79 17.52
CA ALA A 604 -24.57 -14.80 17.79
C ALA A 604 -24.82 -13.99 19.08
N ARG A 605 -26.08 -13.76 19.47
CA ARG A 605 -26.42 -13.19 20.79
C ARG A 605 -26.09 -14.16 21.93
N LEU A 606 -26.36 -15.45 21.75
CA LEU A 606 -26.02 -16.47 22.75
C LEU A 606 -24.49 -16.63 22.92
N THR A 607 -23.71 -16.45 21.85
CA THR A 607 -22.24 -16.47 21.95
C THR A 607 -21.64 -15.25 22.65
N PHE A 608 -22.38 -14.16 22.87
CA PHE A 608 -21.89 -13.06 23.72
C PHE A 608 -21.68 -13.50 25.18
N TYR A 609 -22.46 -14.46 25.66
CA TYR A 609 -22.42 -14.93 27.05
C TYR A 609 -21.33 -15.97 27.32
N SER A 610 -20.66 -16.50 26.28
CA SER A 610 -19.55 -17.44 26.43
C SER A 610 -18.24 -16.87 25.86
N PRO A 611 -17.22 -16.64 26.71
CA PRO A 611 -15.90 -16.18 26.27
C PRO A 611 -15.25 -17.09 25.22
N LEU A 612 -15.51 -18.40 25.26
CA LEU A 612 -14.94 -19.39 24.34
C LEU A 612 -15.57 -19.34 22.93
N PHE A 613 -16.88 -19.07 22.84
CA PHE A 613 -17.61 -19.10 21.56
C PHE A 613 -17.81 -17.72 20.92
N ARG A 614 -17.49 -16.63 21.63
CA ARG A 614 -17.62 -15.25 21.15
C ARG A 614 -16.89 -15.01 19.82
N HIS A 615 -15.75 -15.67 19.61
CA HIS A 615 -14.94 -15.54 18.38
C HIS A 615 -15.41 -16.42 17.21
N MET A 616 -16.33 -17.37 17.43
CA MET A 616 -16.85 -18.24 16.38
C MET A 616 -18.04 -17.64 15.64
N GLY A 617 -18.84 -16.79 16.30
CA GLY A 617 -20.05 -16.18 15.71
C GLY A 617 -19.95 -14.69 15.38
N LEU A 618 -19.05 -13.94 16.02
CA LEU A 618 -18.92 -12.48 15.85
C LEU A 618 -17.57 -12.12 15.26
N LYS A 619 -17.53 -11.10 14.38
CA LYS A 619 -16.28 -10.58 13.84
C LYS A 619 -15.74 -9.48 14.76
N PRO A 620 -14.63 -9.68 15.48
CA PRO A 620 -14.02 -8.63 16.28
C PRO A 620 -13.37 -7.58 15.37
N ARG A 621 -13.49 -6.32 15.77
CA ARG A 621 -12.81 -5.17 15.15
C ARG A 621 -12.00 -4.46 16.23
N LEU A 622 -10.68 -4.58 16.12
CA LEU A 622 -9.74 -3.90 17.01
C LEU A 622 -9.42 -2.51 16.47
N THR A 623 -9.59 -1.48 17.30
CA THR A 623 -9.20 -0.10 17.05
C THR A 623 -8.27 0.41 18.14
N TRP A 624 -7.39 1.34 17.79
CA TRP A 624 -6.43 1.94 18.72
C TRP A 624 -6.71 3.44 18.88
N SER A 625 -6.72 3.91 20.11
CA SER A 625 -6.79 5.34 20.45
C SER A 625 -5.49 5.81 21.10
N ARG A 626 -5.15 7.10 20.93
CA ARG A 626 -4.03 7.76 21.60
C ARG A 626 -4.55 8.37 22.89
N ARG A 627 -3.92 8.06 24.03
CA ARG A 627 -4.35 8.57 25.33
C ARG A 627 -3.51 9.75 25.78
N ARG A 628 -2.20 9.54 25.97
CA ARG A 628 -1.29 10.55 26.52
C ARG A 628 0.10 10.45 25.90
N TYR A 629 0.72 11.59 25.61
CA TYR A 629 2.12 11.64 25.20
C TYR A 629 3.04 11.76 26.41
N PHE A 630 4.22 11.17 26.31
CA PHE A 630 5.24 11.17 27.35
C PHE A 630 6.64 11.34 26.74
N GLN A 631 7.60 11.79 27.55
CA GLN A 631 9.00 11.80 27.17
C GLN A 631 9.54 10.37 27.19
N ALA A 632 10.01 9.89 26.05
CA ALA A 632 10.50 8.54 25.90
C ALA A 632 12.02 8.45 26.14
N THR A 633 12.42 7.33 26.73
CA THR A 633 13.81 6.87 26.81
C THR A 633 14.05 5.82 25.73
N PRO A 634 15.30 5.43 25.42
CA PRO A 634 15.54 4.35 24.46
C PRO A 634 14.79 3.04 24.76
N GLU A 635 14.53 2.73 26.04
CA GLU A 635 13.79 1.53 26.47
C GLU A 635 12.27 1.71 26.37
N THR A 636 11.76 2.91 26.64
CA THR A 636 10.33 3.22 26.63
C THR A 636 9.81 3.78 25.30
N ALA A 637 10.70 3.99 24.33
CA ALA A 637 10.35 4.52 23.03
C ALA A 637 9.41 3.57 22.26
N ASN A 638 8.26 4.11 21.87
CA ASN A 638 7.28 3.38 21.09
C ASN A 638 6.87 4.10 19.80
N ILE A 639 7.43 5.28 19.51
CA ILE A 639 7.25 5.95 18.22
C ILE A 639 8.55 5.85 17.40
N TYR A 640 8.42 5.40 16.16
CA TYR A 640 9.54 5.20 15.24
C TYR A 640 9.32 5.93 13.91
N THR A 641 10.41 6.37 13.27
CA THR A 641 10.37 6.91 11.92
C THR A 641 10.09 5.82 10.88
N LEU A 642 9.27 6.15 9.87
CA LEU A 642 8.98 5.30 8.72
C LEU A 642 9.84 5.66 7.50
N GLY A 643 10.27 6.92 7.39
CA GLY A 643 11.17 7.36 6.33
C GLY A 643 12.63 7.14 6.68
N GLY A 644 13.39 6.58 5.73
CA GLY A 644 14.85 6.52 5.81
C GLY A 644 15.51 7.84 5.40
N ILE A 645 16.82 7.91 5.64
CA ILE A 645 17.71 8.99 5.19
C ILE A 645 18.23 8.62 3.80
N GLN A 646 18.33 9.59 2.89
CA GLN A 646 18.95 9.36 1.59
C GLN A 646 20.48 9.24 1.74
N PRO A 647 21.13 8.33 1.00
CA PRO A 647 22.59 8.27 1.01
C PRO A 647 23.17 9.60 0.47
N PRO A 648 24.33 10.05 0.97
CA PRO A 648 25.04 11.21 0.45
C PRO A 648 25.32 11.10 -1.07
N SER A 649 25.27 12.24 -1.78
CA SER A 649 25.32 12.30 -3.24
C SER A 649 26.62 11.73 -3.82
N GLY A 650 27.77 12.13 -3.27
CA GLY A 650 29.11 11.66 -3.61
C GLY A 650 29.28 10.15 -3.37
N VAL A 651 28.89 9.63 -2.20
CA VAL A 651 28.89 8.18 -1.93
C VAL A 651 28.04 7.41 -2.97
N SER A 652 26.84 7.92 -3.25
CA SER A 652 25.94 7.28 -4.20
C SER A 652 26.48 7.31 -5.63
N PHE A 653 27.16 8.39 -6.01
CA PHE A 653 27.75 8.58 -7.33
C PHE A 653 29.03 7.77 -7.49
N LYS A 654 29.95 7.79 -6.51
CA LYS A 654 31.16 6.94 -6.46
C LYS A 654 30.78 5.48 -6.69
N LYS A 655 29.78 4.97 -5.96
CA LYS A 655 29.31 3.60 -6.13
C LYS A 655 28.85 3.30 -7.56
N LYS A 656 28.07 4.19 -8.16
CA LYS A 656 27.60 4.02 -9.55
C LYS A 656 28.75 4.09 -10.56
N LEU A 657 29.70 4.99 -10.34
CA LEU A 657 30.84 5.21 -11.21
C LEU A 657 31.77 3.99 -11.20
N LEU A 658 32.06 3.43 -10.02
CA LEU A 658 32.98 2.30 -9.84
C LEU A 658 32.36 0.93 -10.16
N ASP A 659 31.07 0.73 -9.90
CA ASP A 659 30.41 -0.56 -10.18
C ASP A 659 30.34 -0.85 -11.70
N GLY A 660 30.44 0.17 -12.55
CA GLY A 660 30.35 0.07 -14.01
C GLY A 660 29.04 -0.54 -14.52
N PRO A 661 28.91 -0.79 -15.84
CA PRO A 661 27.78 -1.54 -16.37
C PRO A 661 27.82 -2.98 -15.87
N ARG A 662 26.79 -3.38 -15.10
CA ARG A 662 26.70 -4.72 -14.54
C ARG A 662 26.55 -5.78 -15.62
N SER A 663 27.32 -6.87 -15.49
CA SER A 663 27.07 -8.11 -16.24
C SER A 663 26.20 -9.06 -15.40
N PRO A 664 25.27 -9.80 -16.02
CA PRO A 664 24.42 -10.74 -15.29
C PRO A 664 25.26 -11.91 -14.77
N ARG A 665 25.53 -11.92 -13.45
CA ARG A 665 26.14 -13.06 -12.75
C ARG A 665 25.07 -14.08 -12.36
N PHE A 666 25.42 -15.36 -12.33
CA PHE A 666 24.49 -16.39 -11.92
C PHE A 666 24.07 -16.18 -10.45
N SER A 667 22.77 -16.02 -10.24
CA SER A 667 22.16 -15.93 -8.91
C SER A 667 21.01 -16.92 -8.83
N TRP A 668 21.05 -17.80 -7.82
CA TRP A 668 19.96 -18.75 -7.59
C TRP A 668 18.62 -18.04 -7.39
N ARG A 669 18.61 -16.80 -6.86
CA ARG A 669 17.40 -15.97 -6.73
C ARG A 669 16.76 -15.72 -8.10
N TYR A 670 17.54 -15.40 -9.12
CA TYR A 670 17.06 -15.00 -10.45
C TYR A 670 17.13 -16.12 -11.50
N ALA A 671 17.52 -17.33 -11.12
CA ALA A 671 17.51 -18.46 -12.04
C ALA A 671 16.09 -18.75 -12.57
N ARG A 672 16.02 -19.16 -13.84
CA ARG A 672 14.80 -19.41 -14.60
C ARG A 672 13.88 -20.41 -13.88
N SER A 673 12.58 -20.17 -13.91
CA SER A 673 11.58 -20.96 -13.19
C SER A 673 11.56 -22.43 -13.64
N SER A 674 11.71 -22.69 -14.94
CA SER A 674 11.80 -24.06 -15.48
C SER A 674 13.00 -24.81 -14.91
N PHE A 675 14.18 -24.18 -14.87
CA PHE A 675 15.41 -24.76 -14.33
C PHE A 675 15.27 -25.08 -12.83
N LYS A 676 14.75 -24.13 -12.04
CA LYS A 676 14.46 -24.36 -10.61
C LYS A 676 13.48 -25.52 -10.40
N ASN A 677 12.42 -25.59 -11.19
CA ASN A 677 11.41 -26.63 -11.06
C ASN A 677 11.99 -28.02 -11.40
N SER A 678 12.80 -28.12 -12.47
CA SER A 678 13.49 -29.37 -12.81
C SER A 678 14.44 -29.82 -11.70
N LEU A 679 15.23 -28.90 -11.12
CA LEU A 679 16.14 -29.26 -10.03
C LEU A 679 15.39 -29.70 -8.77
N LYS A 680 14.26 -29.06 -8.44
CA LYS A 680 13.41 -29.48 -7.30
C LYS A 680 12.84 -30.88 -7.48
N ILE A 681 12.37 -31.19 -8.69
CA ILE A 681 11.85 -32.52 -9.00
C ILE A 681 12.97 -33.57 -8.86
N LEU A 682 14.16 -33.30 -9.40
CA LEU A 682 15.33 -34.17 -9.26
C LEU A 682 15.76 -34.34 -7.79
N ALA A 683 15.82 -33.25 -7.04
CA ALA A 683 16.20 -33.25 -5.62
C ALA A 683 15.21 -34.02 -4.73
N GLY A 684 13.93 -34.14 -5.15
CA GLY A 684 12.99 -35.05 -4.51
C GLY A 684 13.10 -36.49 -5.02
N PHE A 685 13.27 -36.68 -6.33
CA PHE A 685 13.22 -37.98 -6.97
C PHE A 685 14.41 -38.86 -6.58
N VAL A 686 15.63 -38.30 -6.58
CA VAL A 686 16.87 -39.06 -6.30
C VAL A 686 16.87 -39.65 -4.88
N PRO A 687 16.61 -38.87 -3.80
CA PRO A 687 16.55 -39.44 -2.45
C PRO A 687 15.45 -40.49 -2.27
N ALA A 688 14.29 -40.30 -2.92
CA ALA A 688 13.21 -41.28 -2.87
C ALA A 688 13.60 -42.59 -3.57
N ALA A 689 14.27 -42.50 -4.72
CA ALA A 689 14.76 -43.66 -5.47
C ALA A 689 15.80 -44.45 -4.67
N ILE A 690 16.79 -43.77 -4.09
CA ILE A 690 17.81 -44.42 -3.25
C ILE A 690 17.13 -45.08 -2.04
N SER A 691 16.25 -44.37 -1.34
CA SER A 691 15.59 -44.92 -0.15
C SER A 691 14.73 -46.14 -0.47
N LEU A 692 13.94 -46.11 -1.55
CA LEU A 692 13.08 -47.24 -1.92
C LEU A 692 13.89 -48.44 -2.42
N ALA A 693 14.98 -48.19 -3.14
CA ALA A 693 15.89 -49.26 -3.56
C ALA A 693 16.57 -49.96 -2.38
N MET A 694 16.83 -49.24 -1.29
CA MET A 694 17.49 -49.79 -0.09
C MET A 694 16.53 -50.43 0.93
N THR A 695 15.24 -50.11 0.91
CA THR A 695 14.30 -50.46 2.00
C THR A 695 13.15 -51.38 1.58
N LYS A 696 12.91 -51.58 0.27
CA LYS A 696 11.78 -52.38 -0.24
C LYS A 696 12.25 -53.63 -0.97
N ASP A 697 11.77 -54.78 -0.51
CA ASP A 697 12.08 -56.08 -1.11
C ASP A 697 11.25 -56.37 -2.37
N TRP A 698 10.07 -55.72 -2.52
CA TRP A 698 9.22 -55.91 -3.70
C TRP A 698 9.74 -55.13 -4.90
N TRP A 699 10.09 -55.84 -5.99
CA TRP A 699 10.74 -55.28 -7.19
C TRP A 699 9.98 -54.09 -7.82
N VAL A 700 8.64 -54.09 -7.77
CA VAL A 700 7.82 -52.97 -8.29
C VAL A 700 8.06 -51.70 -7.49
N LEU A 701 8.08 -51.78 -6.16
CA LEU A 701 8.34 -50.61 -5.31
C LEU A 701 9.82 -50.20 -5.32
N CYS A 702 10.73 -51.15 -5.48
CA CYS A 702 12.16 -50.89 -5.57
C CYS A 702 12.49 -50.04 -6.82
N TRP A 703 12.01 -50.44 -8.01
CA TRP A 703 12.35 -49.77 -9.28
C TRP A 703 11.33 -48.71 -9.73
N PHE A 704 10.02 -48.98 -9.56
CA PHE A 704 8.96 -48.07 -10.00
C PHE A 704 8.32 -47.26 -8.86
N GLY A 705 8.68 -47.53 -7.60
CA GLY A 705 8.12 -46.82 -6.44
C GLY A 705 8.25 -45.29 -6.52
N PRO A 706 9.40 -44.71 -6.88
CA PRO A 706 9.53 -43.25 -7.03
C PRO A 706 8.56 -42.68 -8.08
N LEU A 707 8.39 -43.35 -9.22
CA LEU A 707 7.47 -42.96 -10.28
C LEU A 707 6.01 -43.04 -9.80
N ILE A 708 5.65 -44.09 -9.07
CA ILE A 708 4.31 -44.26 -8.47
C ILE A 708 4.04 -43.16 -7.44
N TRP A 709 4.98 -42.87 -6.52
CA TRP A 709 4.83 -41.82 -5.50
C TRP A 709 4.66 -40.44 -6.12
N PHE A 710 5.46 -40.13 -7.15
CA PHE A 710 5.38 -38.88 -7.88
C PHE A 710 4.09 -38.80 -8.70
N GLY A 711 3.66 -39.90 -9.31
CA GLY A 711 2.39 -40.01 -10.03
C GLY A 711 1.18 -39.74 -9.14
N ILE A 712 1.11 -40.37 -7.96
CA ILE A 712 0.04 -40.14 -6.96
C ILE A 712 0.03 -38.67 -6.52
N THR A 713 1.20 -38.09 -6.26
CA THR A 713 1.31 -36.69 -5.83
C THR A 713 0.94 -35.72 -6.95
N GLY A 714 1.31 -36.03 -8.19
CA GLY A 714 0.88 -35.30 -9.38
C GLY A 714 -0.64 -35.31 -9.50
N PHE A 715 -1.25 -36.49 -9.40
CA PHE A 715 -2.70 -36.67 -9.42
C PHE A 715 -3.41 -35.91 -8.27
N ARG A 716 -2.84 -35.90 -7.06
CA ARG A 716 -3.35 -35.06 -5.96
C ARG A 716 -3.44 -33.58 -6.32
N ASN A 717 -2.39 -33.00 -6.92
CA ASN A 717 -2.41 -31.58 -7.30
C ASN A 717 -3.51 -31.31 -8.34
N VAL A 718 -3.76 -32.27 -9.22
CA VAL A 718 -4.86 -32.23 -10.18
C VAL A 718 -6.20 -32.25 -9.43
N ILE A 719 -6.43 -33.16 -8.48
CA ILE A 719 -7.65 -33.19 -7.62
C ILE A 719 -7.84 -31.85 -6.92
N GLN A 720 -6.78 -31.30 -6.30
CA GLN A 720 -6.82 -30.02 -5.60
C GLN A 720 -7.30 -28.90 -6.53
N SER A 721 -6.67 -28.74 -7.70
CA SER A 721 -7.04 -27.71 -8.68
C SER A 721 -8.49 -27.86 -9.15
N VAL A 722 -8.97 -29.10 -9.36
CA VAL A 722 -10.35 -29.37 -9.77
C VAL A 722 -11.36 -29.00 -8.68
N LEU A 723 -11.11 -29.43 -7.45
CA LEU A 723 -11.97 -29.14 -6.30
C LEU A 723 -11.96 -27.65 -5.94
N GLY A 724 -10.83 -26.95 -6.08
CA GLY A 724 -10.75 -25.51 -5.91
C GLY A 724 -11.64 -24.77 -6.92
N SER A 725 -11.48 -25.07 -8.21
CA SER A 725 -12.02 -24.25 -9.31
C SER A 725 -13.49 -24.49 -9.65
N GLY A 726 -14.09 -25.63 -9.29
CA GLY A 726 -15.47 -25.90 -9.73
C GLY A 726 -16.00 -27.32 -9.54
N GLY A 727 -15.11 -28.32 -9.47
CA GLY A 727 -15.47 -29.73 -9.59
C GLY A 727 -15.61 -30.16 -11.06
N LEU A 728 -16.51 -31.10 -11.35
CA LEU A 728 -16.81 -31.58 -12.71
C LEU A 728 -17.74 -30.66 -13.52
N ARG A 729 -18.53 -29.80 -12.84
CA ARG A 729 -19.38 -28.77 -13.47
C ARG A 729 -18.60 -27.47 -13.66
N ARG A 730 -17.64 -27.48 -14.59
CA ARG A 730 -16.65 -26.42 -14.82
C ARG A 730 -17.16 -25.28 -15.70
N SER A 731 -16.44 -24.16 -15.70
CA SER A 731 -16.47 -23.22 -16.81
C SER A 731 -16.06 -23.95 -18.11
N PRO A 732 -16.81 -23.79 -19.22
CA PRO A 732 -16.52 -24.48 -20.48
C PRO A 732 -15.30 -23.93 -21.23
N VAL A 733 -14.65 -22.86 -20.74
CA VAL A 733 -13.68 -22.06 -21.54
C VAL A 733 -12.21 -22.32 -21.16
N LEU A 734 -11.92 -22.87 -19.99
CA LEU A 734 -10.56 -22.98 -19.45
C LEU A 734 -9.95 -24.38 -19.60
N SER A 735 -8.69 -24.43 -20.05
CA SER A 735 -7.92 -25.68 -20.17
C SER A 735 -7.37 -26.14 -18.82
N TRP A 736 -7.16 -27.45 -18.65
CA TRP A 736 -6.59 -28.01 -17.41
C TRP A 736 -5.20 -27.45 -17.07
N ASN A 737 -4.41 -27.11 -18.09
CA ASN A 737 -3.05 -26.59 -17.94
C ASN A 737 -3.01 -25.20 -17.31
N GLU A 738 -4.07 -24.40 -17.46
CA GLU A 738 -4.16 -23.06 -16.87
C GLU A 738 -4.49 -23.09 -15.36
N TYR A 739 -5.03 -24.21 -14.87
CA TYR A 739 -5.34 -24.41 -13.44
C TYR A 739 -4.20 -25.06 -12.62
N VAL A 740 -3.23 -25.69 -13.29
CA VAL A 740 -2.14 -26.41 -12.62
C VAL A 740 -0.89 -25.53 -12.58
N SER A 741 -0.56 -25.01 -11.40
CA SER A 741 0.71 -24.29 -11.21
C SER A 741 1.88 -25.28 -11.19
N PHE A 742 2.65 -25.33 -12.27
CA PHE A 742 3.85 -26.18 -12.37
C PHE A 742 4.87 -25.94 -11.25
N SER A 743 4.98 -24.71 -10.74
CA SER A 743 5.84 -24.42 -9.59
C SER A 743 5.31 -25.07 -8.29
N ARG A 744 3.99 -25.04 -8.05
CA ARG A 744 3.38 -25.69 -6.88
C ARG A 744 3.48 -27.21 -6.97
N LEU A 745 3.36 -27.76 -8.19
CA LEU A 745 3.55 -29.18 -8.47
C LEU A 745 5.00 -29.58 -8.16
N ALA A 746 6.00 -28.87 -8.70
CA ALA A 746 7.42 -29.15 -8.44
C ALA A 746 7.76 -29.07 -6.93
N ASP A 747 7.22 -28.09 -6.21
CA ASP A 747 7.36 -28.02 -4.75
C ASP A 747 6.75 -29.25 -4.05
N SER A 748 5.55 -29.67 -4.46
CA SER A 748 4.85 -30.84 -3.88
C SER A 748 5.62 -32.15 -4.12
N LEU A 749 6.19 -32.30 -5.32
CA LEU A 749 7.01 -33.45 -5.69
C LEU A 749 8.33 -33.49 -4.90
N MET A 750 8.99 -32.35 -4.72
CA MET A 750 10.19 -32.24 -3.90
C MET A 750 9.95 -32.69 -2.46
N TYR A 751 8.94 -32.13 -1.79
CA TYR A 751 8.63 -32.50 -0.40
C TYR A 751 8.11 -33.94 -0.28
N THR A 752 7.42 -34.47 -1.28
CA THR A 752 7.06 -35.89 -1.30
C THR A 752 8.31 -36.75 -1.39
N GLY A 753 9.25 -36.39 -2.26
CA GLY A 753 10.52 -37.08 -2.41
C GLY A 753 11.29 -37.20 -1.09
N PHE A 754 11.42 -36.09 -0.35
CA PHE A 754 12.06 -36.08 0.97
C PHE A 754 11.29 -36.81 2.08
N SER A 755 9.97 -36.99 1.94
CA SER A 755 9.17 -37.71 2.94
C SER A 755 9.52 -39.20 3.01
N VAL A 756 9.98 -39.79 1.90
CA VAL A 756 10.31 -41.21 1.81
C VAL A 756 11.52 -41.58 2.66
N PRO A 757 12.72 -40.99 2.48
CA PRO A 757 13.87 -41.28 3.33
C PRO A 757 13.65 -40.85 4.79
N LEU A 758 12.88 -39.78 5.04
CA LEU A 758 12.56 -39.35 6.39
C LEU A 758 11.73 -40.42 7.13
N LEU A 759 10.63 -40.87 6.55
CA LEU A 759 9.68 -41.76 7.24
C LEU A 759 10.14 -43.22 7.22
N ASP A 760 10.65 -43.69 6.08
CA ASP A 760 10.94 -45.11 5.87
C ASP A 760 12.34 -45.49 6.34
N TYR A 761 13.36 -44.64 6.10
CA TYR A 761 14.72 -44.93 6.54
C TYR A 761 15.03 -44.33 7.93
N ALA A 762 14.90 -43.01 8.10
CA ALA A 762 15.33 -42.35 9.33
C ALA A 762 14.41 -42.67 10.54
N VAL A 763 13.09 -42.57 10.39
CA VAL A 763 12.16 -42.81 11.50
C VAL A 763 11.94 -44.30 11.71
N LYS A 764 11.53 -45.04 10.67
CA LYS A 764 11.17 -46.45 10.81
C LYS A 764 12.40 -47.35 11.04
N THR A 765 13.40 -47.31 10.16
CA THR A 765 14.56 -48.22 10.26
C THR A 765 15.58 -47.78 11.32
N LEU A 766 16.05 -46.53 11.27
CA LEU A 766 17.13 -46.08 12.16
C LEU A 766 16.66 -45.82 13.59
N PHE A 767 15.58 -45.04 13.76
CA PHE A 767 15.12 -44.63 15.09
C PHE A 767 14.27 -45.68 15.80
N LEU A 768 13.23 -46.22 15.14
CA LEU A 768 12.28 -47.13 15.78
C LEU A 768 12.81 -48.57 15.83
N ASP A 769 13.22 -49.15 14.70
CA ASP A 769 13.71 -50.53 14.62
C ASP A 769 15.08 -50.68 15.29
N GLN A 770 16.12 -50.01 14.76
CA GLN A 770 17.49 -50.14 15.29
C GLN A 770 17.73 -49.41 16.63
N GLY A 771 17.06 -48.28 16.86
CA GLY A 771 17.27 -47.47 18.06
C GLY A 771 16.44 -47.90 19.27
N LEU A 772 15.17 -48.28 19.06
CA LEU A 772 14.21 -48.57 20.14
C LEU A 772 13.66 -50.00 20.12
N GLY A 773 14.01 -50.84 19.13
CA GLY A 773 13.48 -52.20 18.98
C GLY A 773 11.98 -52.26 18.65
N ILE A 774 11.38 -51.14 18.21
CA ILE A 774 9.97 -51.02 17.88
C ILE A 774 9.77 -51.33 16.39
N THR A 775 9.19 -52.49 16.11
CA THR A 775 8.87 -53.00 14.78
C THR A 775 7.36 -53.27 14.66
N ALA A 776 6.91 -53.60 13.46
CA ALA A 776 5.52 -53.98 13.22
C ALA A 776 5.12 -55.26 13.97
N GLN A 777 6.11 -56.06 14.40
CA GLN A 777 5.91 -57.30 15.16
C GLN A 777 5.99 -57.07 16.67
N THR A 778 6.84 -56.14 17.15
CA THR A 778 7.01 -55.91 18.60
C THR A 778 5.97 -54.96 19.19
N ASN A 779 5.74 -53.80 18.57
CA ASN A 779 4.73 -52.84 19.03
C ASN A 779 4.14 -52.04 17.85
N PRO A 780 3.16 -52.61 17.13
CA PRO A 780 2.59 -51.98 15.94
C PRO A 780 1.90 -50.65 16.25
N VAL A 781 1.25 -50.52 17.41
CA VAL A 781 0.54 -49.28 17.79
C VAL A 781 1.51 -48.12 17.97
N ALA A 782 2.63 -48.35 18.68
CA ALA A 782 3.67 -47.34 18.85
C ALA A 782 4.31 -46.96 17.51
N LEU A 783 4.68 -47.95 16.68
CA LEU A 783 5.26 -47.74 15.35
C LEU A 783 4.39 -46.81 14.49
N TYR A 784 3.12 -47.15 14.30
CA TYR A 784 2.22 -46.39 13.43
C TYR A 784 1.86 -45.02 14.00
N THR A 785 1.76 -44.90 15.33
CA THR A 785 1.48 -43.61 15.99
C THR A 785 2.63 -42.63 15.78
N VAL A 786 3.89 -43.05 16.00
CA VAL A 786 5.07 -42.19 15.80
C VAL A 786 5.21 -41.80 14.32
N ILE A 787 5.06 -42.76 13.40
CA ILE A 787 5.12 -42.48 11.95
C ILE A 787 4.02 -41.48 11.54
N ALA A 788 2.79 -41.65 12.04
CA ALA A 788 1.69 -40.74 11.74
C ALA A 788 1.92 -39.33 12.29
N ALA A 789 2.46 -39.22 13.51
CA ALA A 789 2.79 -37.94 14.14
C ALA A 789 3.90 -37.20 13.39
N VAL A 790 5.02 -37.88 13.08
CA VAL A 790 6.12 -37.27 12.32
C VAL A 790 5.67 -36.86 10.92
N ASN A 791 4.90 -37.70 10.23
CA ASN A 791 4.34 -37.35 8.92
C ASN A 791 3.40 -36.14 9.00
N GLY A 792 2.52 -36.08 10.00
CA GLY A 792 1.63 -34.93 10.23
C GLY A 792 2.40 -33.63 10.46
N ILE A 793 3.41 -33.65 11.34
CA ILE A 793 4.29 -32.50 11.62
C ILE A 793 5.07 -32.10 10.36
N TYR A 794 5.63 -33.05 9.61
CA TYR A 794 6.36 -32.80 8.38
C TYR A 794 5.47 -32.11 7.33
N ILE A 795 4.24 -32.58 7.15
CA ILE A 795 3.29 -32.00 6.19
C ILE A 795 2.85 -30.60 6.61
N ALA A 796 2.45 -30.44 7.88
CA ALA A 796 2.06 -29.15 8.41
C ALA A 796 3.20 -28.13 8.26
N THR A 797 4.44 -28.54 8.55
CA THR A 797 5.63 -27.71 8.43
C THR A 797 5.81 -27.24 6.99
N HIS A 798 5.98 -28.15 6.03
CA HIS A 798 6.27 -27.72 4.66
C HIS A 798 5.09 -27.01 3.97
N ASN A 799 3.84 -27.30 4.35
CA ASN A 799 2.69 -26.53 3.86
C ASN A 799 2.68 -25.10 4.42
N ALA A 800 3.10 -24.90 5.67
CA ALA A 800 3.36 -23.56 6.21
C ALA A 800 4.54 -22.88 5.50
N LEU A 801 5.61 -23.64 5.17
CA LEU A 801 6.76 -23.13 4.40
C LEU A 801 6.36 -22.69 2.98
N ARG A 802 5.41 -23.40 2.35
CA ARG A 802 4.85 -23.10 1.01
C ARG A 802 3.87 -21.92 1.04
N GLY A 803 3.38 -21.54 2.21
CA GLY A 803 2.44 -20.44 2.41
C GLY A 803 0.99 -20.81 2.11
N LEU A 804 0.59 -22.06 2.38
CA LEU A 804 -0.82 -22.46 2.31
C LEU A 804 -1.63 -21.78 3.45
N PRO A 805 -2.96 -21.61 3.29
CA PRO A 805 -3.82 -21.04 4.33
C PRO A 805 -3.71 -21.83 5.64
N ARG A 806 -3.77 -21.13 6.79
CA ARG A 806 -3.64 -21.77 8.12
C ARG A 806 -4.60 -22.94 8.34
N ARG A 807 -5.80 -22.85 7.77
CA ARG A 807 -6.82 -23.92 7.83
C ARG A 807 -6.35 -25.19 7.11
N ALA A 808 -5.72 -25.07 5.95
CA ALA A 808 -5.17 -26.21 5.21
C ALA A 808 -3.96 -26.83 5.93
N VAL A 809 -3.11 -26.01 6.54
CA VAL A 809 -1.98 -26.49 7.36
C VAL A 809 -2.48 -27.32 8.54
N THR A 810 -3.46 -26.79 9.28
CA THR A 810 -4.04 -27.46 10.45
C THR A 810 -4.80 -28.73 10.05
N GLY A 811 -5.59 -28.69 8.97
CA GLY A 811 -6.30 -29.88 8.48
C GLY A 811 -5.34 -30.99 8.06
N ASN A 812 -4.22 -30.64 7.40
CA ASN A 812 -3.21 -31.63 7.01
C ASN A 812 -2.46 -32.25 8.19
N LEU A 813 -2.34 -31.57 9.33
CA LEU A 813 -1.77 -32.12 10.56
C LEU A 813 -2.58 -33.33 11.05
N PHE A 814 -3.91 -33.27 10.93
CA PHE A 814 -4.85 -34.32 11.35
C PHE A 814 -5.27 -35.26 10.21
N ARG A 815 -4.63 -35.17 9.04
CA ARG A 815 -4.98 -35.94 7.84
C ARG A 815 -5.05 -37.44 8.08
N SER A 816 -4.13 -37.97 8.88
CA SER A 816 -4.03 -39.40 9.20
C SER A 816 -5.31 -39.95 9.83
N ALA A 817 -6.05 -39.13 10.61
CA ALA A 817 -7.31 -39.52 11.22
C ALA A 817 -8.40 -39.85 10.18
N LEU A 818 -8.35 -39.23 9.01
CA LEU A 818 -9.28 -39.47 7.90
C LEU A 818 -8.73 -40.49 6.89
N SER A 819 -7.42 -40.48 6.62
CA SER A 819 -6.85 -41.33 5.59
C SER A 819 -6.69 -42.79 6.00
N ILE A 820 -6.45 -43.08 7.29
CA ILE A 820 -6.25 -44.46 7.77
C ILE A 820 -7.54 -45.29 7.63
N PRO A 821 -8.72 -44.84 8.14
CA PRO A 821 -9.95 -45.59 7.95
C PRO A 821 -10.33 -45.76 6.47
N LEU A 822 -10.08 -44.73 5.66
CA LEU A 822 -10.32 -44.77 4.22
C LEU A 822 -9.44 -45.83 3.52
N ALA A 823 -8.16 -45.91 3.89
CA ALA A 823 -7.24 -46.90 3.33
C ALA A 823 -7.65 -48.32 3.71
N ILE A 824 -8.07 -48.56 4.97
CA ILE A 824 -8.57 -49.87 5.41
C ILE A 824 -9.80 -50.27 4.60
N GLY A 825 -10.79 -49.38 4.49
CA GLY A 825 -12.02 -49.66 3.73
C GLY A 825 -11.77 -49.93 2.24
N LEU A 826 -10.91 -49.14 1.60
CA LEU A 826 -10.56 -49.35 0.19
C LEU A 826 -9.80 -50.65 -0.03
N ASN A 827 -8.88 -50.99 0.88
CA ASN A 827 -8.12 -52.25 0.84
C ASN A 827 -9.06 -53.47 0.96
N SER A 828 -10.02 -53.41 1.89
CA SER A 828 -11.04 -54.47 2.06
C SER A 828 -11.94 -54.62 0.82
N LEU A 829 -12.39 -53.50 0.24
CA LEU A 829 -13.23 -53.52 -0.97
C LEU A 829 -12.50 -54.13 -2.17
N LEU A 830 -11.25 -53.73 -2.41
CA LEU A 830 -10.45 -54.27 -3.51
C LEU A 830 -10.14 -55.77 -3.31
N THR A 831 -9.88 -56.18 -2.07
CA THR A 831 -9.70 -57.61 -1.72
C THR A 831 -10.97 -58.41 -2.07
N ALA A 832 -12.15 -57.89 -1.74
CA ALA A 832 -13.42 -58.54 -2.06
C ALA A 832 -13.68 -58.61 -3.58
N LEU A 833 -13.39 -57.54 -4.32
CA LEU A 833 -13.55 -57.53 -5.79
C LEU A 833 -12.59 -58.51 -6.49
N LEU A 834 -11.35 -58.61 -6.03
CA LEU A 834 -10.38 -59.58 -6.56
C LEU A 834 -10.78 -61.03 -6.23
N GLY A 835 -11.32 -61.25 -5.03
CA GLY A 835 -11.91 -62.54 -4.66
C GLY A 835 -13.09 -62.91 -5.56
N LEU A 836 -13.98 -61.97 -5.86
CA LEU A 836 -15.09 -62.15 -6.80
C LEU A 836 -14.63 -62.39 -8.25
N ALA A 837 -13.48 -61.82 -8.64
CA ALA A 837 -12.86 -62.03 -9.95
C ALA A 837 -12.06 -63.34 -10.07
N GLY A 838 -12.04 -64.18 -9.02
CA GLY A 838 -11.38 -65.49 -9.03
C GLY A 838 -9.86 -65.46 -8.82
N VAL A 839 -9.30 -64.36 -8.29
CA VAL A 839 -7.86 -64.29 -7.99
C VAL A 839 -7.55 -65.10 -6.72
N ALA A 840 -6.71 -66.12 -6.86
CA ALA A 840 -6.23 -66.91 -5.72
C ALA A 840 -5.39 -66.04 -4.78
N ASP A 841 -5.68 -66.13 -3.47
CA ASP A 841 -5.01 -65.38 -2.40
C ASP A 841 -4.96 -63.85 -2.62
N ALA A 842 -6.13 -63.27 -2.88
CA ALA A 842 -6.31 -61.83 -3.02
C ALA A 842 -5.76 -61.03 -1.80
N ALA A 843 -5.73 -61.62 -0.60
CA ALA A 843 -5.21 -60.97 0.60
C ALA A 843 -3.68 -60.76 0.52
N ALA A 844 -2.92 -61.76 0.09
CA ALA A 844 -1.46 -61.63 -0.07
C ALA A 844 -1.09 -60.61 -1.15
N VAL A 845 -1.84 -60.57 -2.26
CA VAL A 845 -1.66 -59.55 -3.31
C VAL A 845 -1.94 -58.15 -2.73
N MET A 846 -3.06 -57.98 -2.05
CA MET A 846 -3.44 -56.67 -1.49
C MET A 846 -2.48 -56.19 -0.39
N GLN A 847 -1.84 -57.10 0.35
CA GLN A 847 -0.79 -56.76 1.31
C GLN A 847 0.43 -56.09 0.64
N GLN A 848 0.82 -56.51 -0.56
CA GLN A 848 1.90 -55.87 -1.33
C GLN A 848 1.49 -54.47 -1.84
N TRP A 849 0.20 -54.30 -2.18
CA TRP A 849 -0.36 -53.02 -2.64
C TRP A 849 -0.75 -52.05 -1.51
N ALA A 850 -0.79 -52.51 -0.26
CA ALA A 850 -1.26 -51.73 0.89
C ALA A 850 -0.51 -50.39 1.06
N ALA A 851 0.80 -50.35 0.78
CA ALA A 851 1.59 -49.12 0.84
C ALA A 851 1.15 -48.09 -0.23
N ILE A 852 0.86 -48.56 -1.44
CA ILE A 852 0.39 -47.73 -2.56
C ILE A 852 -1.01 -47.21 -2.27
N ILE A 853 -1.90 -48.06 -1.76
CA ILE A 853 -3.29 -47.71 -1.39
C ILE A 853 -3.30 -46.69 -0.25
N SER A 854 -2.47 -46.89 0.78
CA SER A 854 -2.33 -45.95 1.90
C SER A 854 -1.81 -44.59 1.42
N LYS A 855 -0.78 -44.56 0.55
CA LYS A 855 -0.28 -43.32 -0.06
C LYS A 855 -1.35 -42.62 -0.88
N LEU A 856 -2.08 -43.35 -1.72
CA LEU A 856 -3.17 -42.82 -2.55
C LEU A 856 -4.28 -42.19 -1.71
N CYS A 857 -4.76 -42.91 -0.68
CA CYS A 857 -5.81 -42.41 0.22
C CYS A 857 -5.35 -41.16 0.98
N SER A 858 -4.13 -41.19 1.51
CA SER A 858 -3.57 -40.05 2.24
C SER A 858 -3.43 -38.81 1.35
N ASP A 859 -2.92 -38.95 0.14
CA ASP A 859 -2.81 -37.83 -0.80
C ASP A 859 -4.16 -37.37 -1.36
N GLY A 860 -5.11 -38.28 -1.54
CA GLY A 860 -6.50 -37.95 -1.88
C GLY A 860 -7.15 -37.06 -0.81
N VAL A 861 -7.02 -37.43 0.47
CA VAL A 861 -7.50 -36.61 1.60
C VAL A 861 -6.78 -35.25 1.65
N ALA A 862 -5.46 -35.20 1.42
CA ALA A 862 -4.72 -33.94 1.35
C ALA A 862 -5.24 -33.05 0.20
N GLY A 863 -5.44 -33.62 -0.99
CA GLY A 863 -6.03 -32.92 -2.14
C GLY A 863 -7.44 -32.40 -1.86
N PHE A 864 -8.23 -33.13 -1.07
CA PHE A 864 -9.55 -32.69 -0.62
C PHE A 864 -9.48 -31.53 0.38
N ILE A 865 -8.67 -31.63 1.44
CA ILE A 865 -8.48 -30.58 2.46
C ILE A 865 -7.99 -29.28 1.79
N GLU A 866 -6.98 -29.38 0.92
CA GLU A 866 -6.41 -28.23 0.22
C GLU A 866 -7.38 -27.67 -0.82
N GLY A 867 -8.09 -28.54 -1.55
CA GLY A 867 -9.14 -28.14 -2.50
C GLY A 867 -10.30 -27.40 -1.83
N LEU A 868 -10.70 -27.80 -0.61
CA LEU A 868 -11.70 -27.07 0.18
C LEU A 868 -11.20 -25.70 0.64
N ALA A 869 -9.92 -25.60 1.01
CA ALA A 869 -9.32 -24.31 1.36
C ALA A 869 -9.24 -23.37 0.16
N ASP A 870 -8.82 -23.87 -1.01
CA ASP A 870 -8.81 -23.12 -2.26
C ASP A 870 -10.24 -22.73 -2.69
N ARG A 871 -11.23 -23.62 -2.51
CA ARG A 871 -12.65 -23.30 -2.74
C ARG A 871 -13.10 -22.13 -1.87
N ALA A 872 -12.83 -22.17 -0.57
CA ALA A 872 -13.23 -21.10 0.35
C ALA A 872 -12.59 -19.76 -0.04
N LYS A 873 -11.31 -19.79 -0.44
CA LYS A 873 -10.58 -18.64 -0.97
C LYS A 873 -11.23 -18.07 -2.22
N TYR A 874 -11.52 -18.90 -3.24
CA TYR A 874 -12.15 -18.43 -4.47
C TYR A 874 -13.56 -17.88 -4.24
N ILE A 875 -14.37 -18.52 -3.37
CA ILE A 875 -15.70 -18.00 -3.02
C ILE A 875 -15.59 -16.61 -2.38
N ALA A 876 -14.70 -16.44 -1.39
CA ALA A 876 -14.51 -15.14 -0.73
C ALA A 876 -14.06 -14.05 -1.73
N MET A 877 -13.17 -14.40 -2.67
CA MET A 877 -12.75 -13.50 -3.74
C MET A 877 -13.91 -13.13 -4.67
N ARG A 878 -14.65 -14.13 -5.18
CA ARG A 878 -15.79 -13.88 -6.07
C ARG A 878 -16.91 -13.08 -5.40
N LEU A 879 -17.14 -13.27 -4.11
CA LEU A 879 -18.11 -12.47 -3.34
C LEU A 879 -17.71 -10.98 -3.32
N ARG A 880 -16.42 -10.68 -3.15
CA ARG A 880 -15.91 -9.31 -3.23
C ARG A 880 -16.06 -8.72 -4.64
N ASP A 881 -15.76 -9.50 -5.66
CA ASP A 881 -15.86 -9.08 -7.06
C ASP A 881 -17.31 -8.76 -7.46
N TYR A 882 -18.25 -9.66 -7.16
CA TYR A 882 -19.68 -9.41 -7.39
C TYR A 882 -20.17 -8.23 -6.57
N LYS A 883 -19.85 -8.13 -5.27
CA LYS A 883 -20.25 -6.98 -4.45
C LYS A 883 -19.76 -5.65 -5.03
N THR A 884 -18.53 -5.62 -5.52
CA THR A 884 -17.95 -4.41 -6.15
C THR A 884 -18.69 -4.04 -7.44
N LYS A 885 -19.05 -5.04 -8.26
CA LYS A 885 -19.76 -4.81 -9.53
C LYS A 885 -21.23 -4.52 -9.37
N SER A 886 -21.93 -5.23 -8.50
CA SER A 886 -23.32 -4.95 -8.14
C SER A 886 -23.45 -3.54 -7.59
N LYS A 887 -22.54 -3.10 -6.70
CA LYS A 887 -22.55 -1.69 -6.24
C LYS A 887 -22.44 -0.71 -7.41
N LYS A 888 -21.46 -0.88 -8.31
CA LYS A 888 -21.31 0.00 -9.49
C LYS A 888 -22.55 0.01 -10.38
N LEU A 889 -23.20 -1.14 -10.53
CA LEU A 889 -24.42 -1.32 -11.30
C LEU A 889 -25.59 -0.57 -10.66
N TYR A 890 -25.82 -0.72 -9.35
CA TYR A 890 -26.88 -0.01 -8.63
C TYR A 890 -26.60 1.50 -8.51
N ASP A 891 -25.35 1.91 -8.34
CA ASP A 891 -24.96 3.33 -8.38
C ASP A 891 -25.29 3.93 -9.77
N THR A 892 -25.08 3.17 -10.85
CA THR A 892 -25.41 3.58 -12.22
C THR A 892 -26.91 3.60 -12.45
N TYR A 893 -27.64 2.61 -11.95
CA TYR A 893 -29.10 2.55 -11.97
C TYR A 893 -29.72 3.77 -11.26
N SER A 894 -29.24 4.08 -10.05
CA SER A 894 -29.67 5.24 -9.28
C SER A 894 -29.43 6.56 -10.03
N LEU A 895 -28.33 6.65 -10.77
CA LEU A 895 -28.03 7.82 -11.60
C LEU A 895 -28.95 7.93 -12.82
N LEU A 896 -29.38 6.80 -13.40
CA LEU A 896 -30.38 6.79 -14.48
C LEU A 896 -31.75 7.24 -13.95
N GLU A 897 -32.17 6.75 -12.78
CA GLU A 897 -33.42 7.16 -12.11
C GLU A 897 -33.44 8.67 -11.80
N LEU A 898 -32.36 9.20 -11.22
CA LEU A 898 -32.23 10.64 -10.97
C LEU A 898 -32.24 11.47 -12.27
N ARG A 899 -31.78 10.89 -13.39
CA ARG A 899 -31.69 11.60 -14.67
C ARG A 899 -32.98 11.56 -15.46
N PHE A 900 -33.72 10.46 -15.40
CA PHE A 900 -34.97 10.26 -16.10
C PHE A 900 -36.14 10.08 -15.12
N PRO A 901 -36.42 11.05 -14.23
CA PRO A 901 -37.44 10.90 -13.19
C PRO A 901 -38.87 10.72 -13.72
N GLN A 902 -39.10 11.03 -15.00
CA GLN A 902 -40.40 10.90 -15.68
C GLN A 902 -40.50 9.67 -16.58
N LYS A 903 -39.40 8.93 -16.81
CA LYS A 903 -39.42 7.71 -17.62
C LYS A 903 -39.20 6.50 -16.71
N ASP A 904 -39.86 5.40 -17.01
CA ASP A 904 -39.56 4.14 -16.34
C ASP A 904 -38.21 3.60 -16.83
N VAL A 905 -37.21 3.64 -15.94
CA VAL A 905 -35.85 3.16 -16.25
C VAL A 905 -35.84 1.65 -16.54
N GLU A 906 -36.76 0.88 -15.96
CA GLU A 906 -36.86 -0.55 -16.23
C GLU A 906 -37.27 -0.81 -17.69
N SER A 907 -38.31 -0.13 -18.18
CA SER A 907 -38.71 -0.19 -19.59
C SER A 907 -37.57 0.22 -20.55
N LEU A 908 -36.77 1.23 -20.17
CA LEU A 908 -35.60 1.64 -20.96
C LEU A 908 -34.52 0.55 -20.99
N LEU A 909 -34.28 -0.17 -19.89
CA LEU A 909 -33.32 -1.28 -19.86
C LEU A 909 -33.84 -2.53 -20.59
N GLU A 910 -35.15 -2.73 -20.68
CA GLU A 910 -35.79 -3.78 -21.49
C GLU A 910 -35.57 -3.56 -22.99
N SER A 911 -35.51 -2.30 -23.45
CA SER A 911 -35.22 -1.91 -24.84
C SER A 911 -33.87 -1.17 -24.96
N PRO A 912 -32.74 -1.89 -25.13
CA PRO A 912 -31.42 -1.28 -25.27
C PRO A 912 -31.29 -0.28 -26.44
N GLN A 913 -32.21 -0.31 -27.41
CA GLN A 913 -32.29 0.67 -28.51
C GLN A 913 -32.79 2.03 -28.03
N GLU A 914 -33.94 2.06 -27.36
CA GLU A 914 -34.52 3.29 -26.81
C GLU A 914 -33.63 3.92 -25.72
N LEU A 915 -32.93 3.10 -24.94
CA LEU A 915 -31.93 3.56 -23.97
C LEU A 915 -30.77 4.30 -24.66
N SER A 916 -30.23 3.72 -25.73
CA SER A 916 -29.11 4.31 -26.48
C SER A 916 -29.53 5.62 -27.14
N GLU A 917 -30.72 5.66 -27.75
CA GLU A 917 -31.29 6.89 -28.33
C GLU A 917 -31.50 7.98 -27.27
N SER A 918 -32.05 7.61 -26.11
CA SER A 918 -32.26 8.54 -24.98
C SER A 918 -30.96 9.06 -24.36
N LEU A 919 -29.88 8.27 -24.37
CA LEU A 919 -28.55 8.66 -23.85
C LEU A 919 -27.69 9.41 -24.87
N SER A 920 -27.92 9.18 -26.17
CA SER A 920 -27.16 9.78 -27.27
C SER A 920 -27.28 11.31 -27.35
N ALA A 921 -28.37 11.87 -26.79
CA ALA A 921 -28.62 13.30 -26.77
C ALA A 921 -27.77 14.09 -25.76
N ASP A 922 -27.25 13.46 -24.68
CA ASP A 922 -26.79 14.26 -23.52
C ASP A 922 -25.65 13.70 -22.64
N LYS A 923 -24.92 12.64 -23.05
CA LYS A 923 -23.51 12.30 -22.69
C LYS A 923 -23.26 10.80 -22.90
N ALA A 924 -22.37 10.47 -23.84
CA ALA A 924 -21.97 9.12 -24.27
C ALA A 924 -21.20 8.25 -23.24
N ASP A 925 -21.22 8.58 -21.94
CA ASP A 925 -20.39 7.90 -20.92
C ASP A 925 -21.16 6.90 -20.04
N LEU A 926 -22.47 7.08 -19.80
CA LEU A 926 -23.27 6.14 -18.99
C LEU A 926 -23.52 4.81 -19.69
N GLU A 927 -23.82 4.86 -20.98
CA GLU A 927 -24.03 3.68 -21.82
C GLU A 927 -22.79 2.77 -21.82
N LYS A 928 -21.60 3.38 -21.93
CA LYS A 928 -20.32 2.66 -21.84
C LYS A 928 -20.12 1.99 -20.49
N ILE A 929 -20.56 2.61 -19.39
CA ILE A 929 -20.47 2.02 -18.04
C ILE A 929 -21.34 0.77 -17.96
N LEU A 930 -22.55 0.81 -18.52
CA LEU A 930 -23.45 -0.35 -18.58
C LEU A 930 -22.83 -1.50 -19.40
N TYR A 931 -22.34 -1.22 -20.61
CA TYR A 931 -21.67 -2.24 -21.44
C TYR A 931 -20.48 -2.88 -20.72
N VAL A 932 -19.62 -2.07 -20.10
CA VAL A 932 -18.45 -2.55 -19.36
C VAL A 932 -18.83 -3.39 -18.14
N ASN A 933 -19.86 -2.99 -17.39
CA ASN A 933 -20.33 -3.77 -16.25
C ASN A 933 -20.89 -5.13 -16.70
N ALA A 934 -21.70 -5.17 -17.75
CA ALA A 934 -22.27 -6.41 -18.26
C ALA A 934 -21.18 -7.34 -18.85
N LEU A 935 -20.19 -6.80 -19.57
CA LEU A 935 -19.05 -7.58 -20.09
C LEU A 935 -18.22 -8.21 -18.96
N ASP A 936 -18.00 -7.49 -17.86
CA ASP A 936 -17.29 -8.04 -16.70
C ASP A 936 -18.10 -9.12 -15.98
N LEU A 937 -19.42 -8.96 -15.85
CA LEU A 937 -20.31 -9.96 -15.25
C LEU A 937 -20.39 -11.23 -16.11
N LEU A 938 -20.46 -11.08 -17.44
CA LEU A 938 -20.33 -12.17 -18.41
C LEU A 938 -18.98 -12.90 -18.22
N TYR A 939 -17.88 -12.13 -18.13
CA TYR A 939 -16.56 -12.71 -17.92
C TYR A 939 -16.45 -13.45 -16.58
N PHE A 940 -17.02 -12.91 -15.50
CA PHE A 940 -17.07 -13.60 -14.22
C PHE A 940 -17.80 -14.93 -14.37
N TRP A 941 -19.03 -14.92 -14.91
CA TRP A 941 -19.86 -16.12 -15.04
C TRP A 941 -19.20 -17.22 -15.89
N MET A 942 -18.57 -16.83 -16.99
CA MET A 942 -18.03 -17.77 -17.97
C MET A 942 -16.57 -18.17 -17.73
N TYR A 943 -15.75 -17.34 -17.10
CA TYR A 943 -14.29 -17.58 -16.99
C TYR A 943 -13.80 -17.71 -15.54
N GLN A 944 -14.38 -17.01 -14.57
CA GLN A 944 -13.82 -16.98 -13.21
C GLN A 944 -14.23 -18.19 -12.36
N PRO A 945 -13.31 -18.80 -11.58
CA PRO A 945 -13.60 -19.96 -10.76
C PRO A 945 -14.65 -19.63 -9.69
N ARG A 946 -15.62 -20.52 -9.51
CA ARG A 946 -16.72 -20.40 -8.52
C ARG A 946 -17.64 -19.18 -8.67
N ALA A 947 -17.52 -18.39 -9.74
CA ALA A 947 -18.39 -17.23 -9.96
C ALA A 947 -19.87 -17.60 -10.07
N ARG A 948 -20.19 -18.65 -10.86
CA ARG A 948 -21.55 -19.21 -10.97
C ARG A 948 -22.14 -19.59 -9.61
N THR A 949 -21.35 -20.22 -8.75
CA THR A 949 -21.77 -20.62 -7.40
C THR A 949 -22.11 -19.41 -6.55
N VAL A 950 -21.28 -18.35 -6.60
CA VAL A 950 -21.52 -17.14 -5.81
C VAL A 950 -22.74 -16.37 -6.32
N LEU A 951 -22.92 -16.20 -7.63
CA LEU A 951 -24.09 -15.49 -8.15
C LEU A 951 -25.41 -16.19 -7.79
N ARG A 952 -25.43 -17.54 -7.81
CA ARG A 952 -26.57 -18.34 -7.33
C ARG A 952 -26.89 -18.14 -5.84
N LEU A 953 -25.89 -17.80 -5.04
CA LEU A 953 -26.10 -17.48 -3.62
C LEU A 953 -26.56 -16.03 -3.41
N LEU A 954 -26.22 -15.12 -4.33
CA LEU A 954 -26.55 -13.70 -4.23
C LEU A 954 -27.96 -13.37 -4.73
N ILE A 955 -28.40 -13.96 -5.84
CA ILE A 955 -29.71 -13.67 -6.46
C ILE A 955 -30.90 -13.85 -5.49
N PRO A 956 -30.96 -14.93 -4.66
CA PRO A 956 -32.04 -15.09 -3.69
C PRO A 956 -32.07 -13.99 -2.61
N GLY A 957 -30.94 -13.36 -2.31
CA GLY A 957 -30.82 -12.30 -1.31
C GLY A 957 -31.08 -10.88 -1.83
N MET A 958 -31.25 -10.69 -3.14
CA MET A 958 -31.62 -9.40 -3.74
C MET A 958 -33.12 -9.13 -3.55
N SER A 959 -33.48 -7.85 -3.37
CA SER A 959 -34.89 -7.43 -3.47
C SER A 959 -35.45 -7.69 -4.88
N GLN A 960 -36.77 -7.59 -5.05
CA GLN A 960 -37.41 -7.77 -6.35
C GLN A 960 -36.87 -6.74 -7.37
N ASP A 961 -36.80 -5.47 -6.97
CA ASP A 961 -36.32 -4.37 -7.80
C ASP A 961 -34.81 -4.52 -8.09
N GLU A 962 -34.01 -4.88 -7.08
CA GLU A 962 -32.58 -5.12 -7.24
C GLU A 962 -32.29 -6.28 -8.21
N ARG A 963 -33.11 -7.34 -8.16
CA ARG A 963 -33.02 -8.49 -9.05
C ARG A 963 -33.43 -8.10 -10.46
N ARG A 964 -34.52 -7.36 -10.63
CA ARG A 964 -35.00 -6.90 -11.94
C ARG A 964 -34.00 -5.96 -12.60
N ALA A 965 -33.54 -4.93 -11.90
CA ALA A 965 -32.48 -4.01 -12.36
C ALA A 965 -31.19 -4.75 -12.74
N PHE A 966 -30.77 -5.75 -11.95
CA PHE A 966 -29.60 -6.57 -12.27
C PHE A 966 -29.78 -7.35 -13.57
N LEU A 967 -30.93 -7.99 -13.79
CA LEU A 967 -31.19 -8.79 -15.00
C LEU A 967 -31.31 -7.91 -16.25
N LEU A 968 -32.13 -6.86 -16.19
CA LEU A 968 -32.38 -5.97 -17.33
C LEU A 968 -31.11 -5.27 -17.81
N SER A 969 -30.27 -4.84 -16.87
CA SER A 969 -28.98 -4.24 -17.21
C SER A 969 -28.01 -5.18 -17.94
N GLN A 970 -28.25 -6.51 -17.97
CA GLN A 970 -27.45 -7.44 -18.78
C GLN A 970 -27.87 -7.49 -20.24
N TYR A 971 -29.11 -7.10 -20.60
CA TYR A 971 -29.59 -7.16 -21.99
C TYR A 971 -28.87 -6.21 -22.94
N VAL A 972 -28.15 -5.23 -22.41
CA VAL A 972 -27.21 -4.40 -23.18
C VAL A 972 -26.18 -5.25 -23.95
N LEU A 973 -25.91 -6.49 -23.52
CA LEU A 973 -25.05 -7.45 -24.24
C LEU A 973 -25.62 -7.91 -25.59
N ARG A 974 -26.88 -7.60 -25.93
CA ARG A 974 -27.43 -7.89 -27.27
C ARG A 974 -26.97 -6.90 -28.34
N ARG A 975 -26.35 -5.77 -27.94
CA ARG A 975 -25.85 -4.70 -28.82
C ARG A 975 -24.50 -5.06 -29.43
N GLU A 976 -24.49 -6.07 -30.32
CA GLU A 976 -23.27 -6.60 -30.94
C GLU A 976 -22.47 -5.54 -31.70
N TYR A 977 -23.13 -4.68 -32.47
CA TYR A 977 -22.46 -3.65 -33.28
C TYR A 977 -21.74 -2.64 -32.38
N GLU A 978 -22.41 -2.12 -31.36
CA GLU A 978 -21.89 -1.10 -30.44
C GLU A 978 -20.76 -1.67 -29.57
N ILE A 979 -20.94 -2.87 -29.02
CA ILE A 979 -19.91 -3.52 -28.21
C ILE A 979 -18.69 -3.87 -29.07
N SER A 980 -18.88 -4.37 -30.29
CA SER A 980 -17.77 -4.65 -31.22
C SER A 980 -17.03 -3.36 -31.58
N ARG A 981 -17.76 -2.27 -31.83
CA ARG A 981 -17.17 -0.94 -32.06
C ARG A 981 -16.38 -0.45 -30.85
N LEU A 982 -16.87 -0.65 -29.63
CA LEU A 982 -16.12 -0.31 -28.41
C LEU A 982 -14.79 -1.07 -28.30
N PHE A 983 -14.77 -2.36 -28.67
CA PHE A 983 -13.53 -3.14 -28.73
C PHE A 983 -12.57 -2.61 -29.80
N LEU A 984 -13.06 -2.28 -30.99
CA LEU A 984 -12.27 -1.70 -32.08
C LEU A 984 -11.74 -0.30 -31.73
N ASP A 985 -12.55 0.48 -31.01
CA ASP A 985 -12.18 1.73 -30.36
C ASP A 985 -11.26 1.50 -29.15
N GLY A 986 -10.77 0.28 -28.93
CA GLY A 986 -9.69 0.00 -28.00
C GLY A 986 -10.10 -0.09 -26.53
N LEU A 987 -11.33 -0.49 -26.21
CA LEU A 987 -11.81 -0.74 -24.83
C LEU A 987 -10.80 -1.54 -23.99
N VAL A 988 -10.18 -2.57 -24.59
CA VAL A 988 -9.16 -3.42 -23.95
C VAL A 988 -7.80 -3.35 -24.67
N GLY A 989 -7.54 -2.26 -25.41
CA GLY A 989 -6.27 -2.02 -26.09
C GLY A 989 -6.05 -2.90 -27.34
N LYS A 990 -4.78 -3.06 -27.75
CA LYS A 990 -4.42 -3.67 -29.05
C LYS A 990 -4.73 -5.17 -29.15
N ASN A 991 -4.78 -5.88 -28.01
CA ASN A 991 -5.03 -7.32 -27.96
C ASN A 991 -6.53 -7.63 -27.77
N PHE A 992 -7.42 -6.85 -28.41
CA PHE A 992 -8.86 -6.97 -28.24
C PHE A 992 -9.47 -8.22 -28.88
N ALA A 993 -8.80 -8.82 -29.88
CA ALA A 993 -9.35 -9.93 -30.65
C ALA A 993 -9.84 -11.11 -29.79
N ARG A 994 -9.10 -11.47 -28.74
CA ARG A 994 -9.48 -12.55 -27.81
C ARG A 994 -10.70 -12.19 -26.96
N ALA A 995 -10.80 -10.94 -26.52
CA ALA A 995 -11.94 -10.47 -25.72
C ALA A 995 -13.21 -10.35 -26.56
N LEU A 996 -13.06 -9.86 -27.80
CA LEU A 996 -14.15 -9.75 -28.77
C LEU A 996 -14.70 -11.12 -29.17
N SER A 997 -13.82 -12.08 -29.51
CA SER A 997 -14.26 -13.44 -29.85
C SER A 997 -14.95 -14.10 -28.66
N PHE A 998 -14.44 -13.93 -27.45
CA PHE A 998 -15.07 -14.43 -26.24
C PHE A 998 -16.48 -13.85 -26.05
N TYR A 999 -16.66 -12.55 -26.19
CA TYR A 999 -17.98 -11.92 -26.09
C TYR A 999 -18.96 -12.53 -27.09
N LEU A 1000 -18.61 -12.50 -28.39
CA LEU A 1000 -19.48 -12.97 -29.47
C LEU A 1000 -19.87 -14.45 -29.32
N SER A 1001 -18.97 -15.29 -28.81
CA SER A 1001 -19.25 -16.72 -28.65
C SER A 1001 -20.08 -17.10 -27.42
N HIS A 1002 -20.20 -16.24 -26.41
CA HIS A 1002 -20.73 -16.67 -25.09
C HIS A 1002 -21.87 -15.81 -24.54
N TYR A 1003 -22.12 -14.62 -25.06
CA TYR A 1003 -23.10 -13.70 -24.45
C TYR A 1003 -24.55 -14.26 -24.49
N GLN A 1004 -24.96 -14.92 -25.58
CA GLN A 1004 -26.31 -15.49 -25.71
C GLN A 1004 -26.57 -16.58 -24.66
N GLY A 1005 -25.68 -17.57 -24.59
CA GLY A 1005 -25.81 -18.66 -23.61
C GLY A 1005 -25.73 -18.17 -22.16
N TYR A 1006 -25.00 -17.09 -21.89
CA TYR A 1006 -24.99 -16.45 -20.57
C TYR A 1006 -26.37 -15.86 -20.21
N LEU A 1007 -26.98 -15.10 -21.12
CA LEU A 1007 -28.30 -14.49 -20.88
C LEU A 1007 -29.38 -15.56 -20.67
N ASP A 1008 -29.36 -16.64 -21.45
CA ASP A 1008 -30.32 -17.75 -21.32
C ASP A 1008 -30.17 -18.47 -19.97
N GLU A 1009 -28.94 -18.76 -19.53
CA GLU A 1009 -28.67 -19.36 -18.22
C GLU A 1009 -29.09 -18.43 -17.06
N LEU A 1010 -28.91 -17.11 -17.22
CA LEU A 1010 -29.27 -16.11 -16.22
C LEU A 1010 -30.80 -16.00 -16.05
N GLN A 1011 -31.55 -16.00 -17.14
CA GLN A 1011 -33.02 -16.00 -17.11
C GLN A 1011 -33.57 -17.25 -16.43
N LYS A 1012 -33.03 -18.44 -16.74
CA LYS A 1012 -33.40 -19.69 -16.07
C LYS A 1012 -33.17 -19.60 -14.55
N LEU A 1013 -32.01 -19.08 -14.15
CA LEU A 1013 -31.68 -18.92 -12.74
C LEU A 1013 -32.62 -17.95 -12.00
N ALA A 1014 -33.04 -16.88 -12.67
CA ALA A 1014 -34.00 -15.93 -12.14
C ALA A 1014 -35.40 -16.56 -11.96
N GLY A 1015 -35.84 -17.38 -12.93
CA GLY A 1015 -37.13 -18.09 -12.86
C GLY A 1015 -37.18 -19.22 -11.83
N GLU A 1016 -36.04 -19.85 -11.51
CA GLU A 1016 -35.94 -20.92 -10.49
C GLU A 1016 -35.89 -20.42 -9.04
N SER A 1017 -35.70 -19.12 -8.82
CA SER A 1017 -35.53 -18.55 -7.47
C SER A 1017 -36.88 -18.04 -6.92
N PRO A 1018 -37.40 -18.55 -5.79
CA PRO A 1018 -38.68 -18.12 -5.25
C PRO A 1018 -38.71 -16.61 -4.98
N MET A 1019 -39.87 -15.99 -5.20
CA MET A 1019 -40.11 -14.59 -4.85
C MET A 1019 -40.05 -14.48 -3.32
N SER A 1020 -39.08 -13.75 -2.78
CA SER A 1020 -39.17 -13.32 -1.39
C SER A 1020 -40.36 -12.36 -1.30
N PRO A 1021 -41.31 -12.55 -0.36
CA PRO A 1021 -42.36 -11.56 -0.17
C PRO A 1021 -41.73 -10.20 0.14
N PRO A 1022 -42.36 -9.09 -0.29
CA PRO A 1022 -41.89 -7.75 0.06
C PRO A 1022 -41.72 -7.71 1.59
N GLN A 1023 -40.53 -7.32 2.02
CA GLN A 1023 -40.27 -7.09 3.43
C GLN A 1023 -41.04 -5.81 3.76
N ASP A 1024 -42.20 -5.96 4.40
CA ASP A 1024 -42.98 -4.82 4.87
C ASP A 1024 -42.05 -3.86 5.59
N TRP A 1025 -41.97 -2.64 5.06
CA TRP A 1025 -41.29 -1.55 5.71
C TRP A 1025 -42.08 -1.19 6.97
N GLU A 1026 -41.77 -1.85 8.08
CA GLU A 1026 -42.07 -1.28 9.39
C GLU A 1026 -41.23 -0.01 9.49
N ALA A 1027 -41.89 1.13 9.30
CA ALA A 1027 -41.30 2.42 9.57
C ALA A 1027 -40.62 2.37 10.95
N PRO A 1028 -39.37 2.83 11.08
CA PRO A 1028 -38.77 2.94 12.41
C PRO A 1028 -39.70 3.81 13.27
N PRO A 1029 -39.93 3.44 14.55
CA PRO A 1029 -40.68 4.31 15.44
C PRO A 1029 -40.01 5.71 15.42
N PRO A 1030 -40.80 6.80 15.48
CA PRO A 1030 -40.24 8.14 15.47
C PRO A 1030 -39.15 8.22 16.53
N ALA A 1031 -37.99 8.73 16.11
CA ALA A 1031 -36.87 8.94 17.00
C ALA A 1031 -37.29 9.96 18.06
N GLU A 1032 -37.68 9.47 19.24
CA GLU A 1032 -37.72 10.29 20.44
C GLU A 1032 -36.30 10.80 20.71
N GLU A 1033 -36.25 12.10 20.98
CA GLU A 1033 -35.09 12.92 21.24
C GLU A 1033 -34.14 12.27 22.26
N ALA A 1034 -33.03 11.70 21.78
CA ALA A 1034 -31.86 11.48 22.62
C ALA A 1034 -31.01 12.75 22.61
N GLN A 1035 -31.38 13.66 23.50
CA GLN A 1035 -30.60 14.81 23.93
C GLN A 1035 -29.19 14.41 24.39
N ASP A 1036 -28.24 15.29 24.07
CA ASP A 1036 -27.04 15.66 24.81
C ASP A 1036 -26.36 14.68 25.80
N GLN A 1037 -25.13 14.32 25.40
CA GLN A 1037 -23.86 14.42 26.18
C GLN A 1037 -23.52 13.38 27.28
N PRO A 1038 -22.20 13.22 27.59
CA PRO A 1038 -21.01 13.88 27.00
C PRO A 1038 -20.09 12.96 26.16
#